data_AF-A0A8H7SWF0-F1
#
_entry.id   AF-A0A8H7SWF0-F1
#
_cell.length_a   1.000
_cell.length_b   1.000
_cell.length_c   1.000
_cell.angle_alpha   90.00
_cell.angle_beta   90.00
_cell.angle_gamma   90.00
#
_symmetry.space_group_name_H-M   'P 1'
#
loop_
_entity.id
_entity.type
_entity.pdbx_description
1 polymer ?
#
loop_
_entity_poly.entity_id
_entity_poly.type
_entity_poly.pdbx_seq_one_letter_code
_entity_poly.pdbx_strand_id
1 'polypeptide(L)'
;MIDIQKESVWTSSVETTEDRSIPPELLQSLRQHSIFQRTNNESFLEKLACCMHLRSYSPRDVIIVEGEPAKAMFFLLRGSVDVCSADFERIYATLPKGSCFGEIGILYSMSRTATVIASTKCIVAALTSEQVQTILPQYPQVEKMLRFEAEERLALLYKSKNLNSDEKVSSKPLTERNVQDFTGTRNFLQKIPYLQDCPEEFLHLISLKVEPRHYAPNDLILRKGEQGKELFFIISGTAEVANIDTAISDPLIPIARLTAGDYFGDIAVLLNAPRATDVRAVTAVELFVLKKSDFIDVISRFPALQKRFKAMAQNSLDHLRLKGSQLNKVDNNSGMFSIIIIIKNRIPINNKFLFKIGTITPPEDITTSSNSPSIEASSVCSTTSDQDPTLLPATAANVLKKVETRRRRGSVAIWSDPHLVALANKAIKPQKEEEESKMKLDPIAAPDFSSQQPGFPGDGHFALFTEEILGLIVNYMDFATAIQFSTVSKKCRDFMLRNDKIMHSVDLSHFNKHVTDTTAASIAAVLGNRVRSLNLSQCFYITDEGFKILIENMTNIESMDLNSCWLLTDKSLTAVAVTCPHLVKLDLSNCRKISDVGIFKLLNEKATRGYPELSELSLSYCKKLSDMTMSHLAEFCSNTLSTLNIQRCTRITDQGFVKWADTQFPQLKALNLTDCSFLTDQAISHLVSAAPNLNRLSLSFCCALSDSAIEGLISLPELKDLDASFCGAAVSDVSIRALLNSNSIEPINSLNIRGCVRITDVCVNTILESGKLESLNISQCPGISLGAKQTIKESGVVHHLVA
;
A
#
# COMPACT_ATOMS: atom_id res chain seq x y z
N MET A 1 -42.75 -4.16 52.36
CA MET A 1 -42.91 -2.71 52.61
C MET A 1 -41.53 -2.07 52.59
N ILE A 2 -41.17 -1.46 51.45
CA ILE A 2 -40.09 -0.48 51.28
C ILE A 2 -40.68 0.53 50.27
N ASP A 3 -40.45 1.83 50.47
CA ASP A 3 -41.34 2.87 49.93
C ASP A 3 -41.30 3.07 48.41
N ILE A 4 -42.49 3.00 47.80
CA ILE A 4 -42.74 3.45 46.43
C ILE A 4 -43.14 4.94 46.48
N GLN A 5 -42.16 5.83 46.70
CA GLN A 5 -42.37 7.28 46.55
C GLN A 5 -41.16 8.01 45.99
N LYS A 6 -41.18 8.25 44.67
CA LYS A 6 -40.70 9.50 44.03
C LYS A 6 -41.10 9.65 42.56
N GLU A 7 -42.37 9.40 42.24
CA GLU A 7 -42.95 9.98 41.03
C GLU A 7 -43.17 11.48 41.25
N SER A 8 -42.24 12.31 40.78
CA SER A 8 -42.44 13.76 40.70
C SER A 8 -43.32 14.08 39.49
N VAL A 9 -44.64 13.90 39.65
CA VAL A 9 -45.63 14.31 38.64
C VAL A 9 -45.47 15.82 38.39
N TRP A 10 -45.18 16.19 37.14
CA TRP A 10 -45.36 17.56 36.66
C TRP A 10 -46.62 17.61 35.81
N THR A 11 -47.63 18.30 36.32
CA THR A 11 -48.92 18.52 35.66
C THR A 11 -48.76 19.42 34.43
N SER A 12 -49.57 19.16 33.40
CA SER A 12 -49.61 19.94 32.17
C SER A 12 -50.12 21.38 32.39
N SER A 13 -49.20 22.35 32.47
CA SER A 13 -49.43 23.79 32.23
C SER A 13 -48.10 24.53 32.17
N VAL A 14 -47.46 24.52 30.99
CA VAL A 14 -46.39 25.47 30.63
C VAL A 14 -46.64 25.94 29.21
N GLU A 15 -46.69 27.25 29.02
CA GLU A 15 -47.04 27.90 27.76
C GLU A 15 -45.89 27.82 26.74
N THR A 16 -46.19 28.11 25.47
CA THR A 16 -45.20 28.11 24.38
C THR A 16 -44.26 29.33 24.49
N THR A 17 -43.15 29.16 25.22
CA THR A 17 -42.02 30.10 25.20
C THR A 17 -40.92 29.57 24.28
N GLU A 18 -40.52 30.35 23.28
CA GLU A 18 -39.63 29.91 22.18
C GLU A 18 -38.14 29.73 22.57
N ASP A 19 -37.79 29.90 23.85
CA ASP A 19 -36.41 30.04 24.33
C ASP A 19 -35.93 28.83 25.16
N ARG A 20 -35.78 27.67 24.51
CA ARG A 20 -35.01 26.54 25.05
C ARG A 20 -33.54 26.69 24.66
N SER A 21 -32.76 27.35 25.50
CA SER A 21 -31.30 27.41 25.34
C SER A 21 -30.68 26.00 25.38
N ILE A 22 -30.23 25.52 24.22
CA ILE A 22 -29.63 24.18 24.08
C ILE A 22 -28.26 24.18 24.78
N PRO A 23 -27.98 23.25 25.73
CA PRO A 23 -26.65 23.13 26.30
C PRO A 23 -25.61 22.83 25.20
N PRO A 24 -24.53 23.62 25.06
CA PRO A 24 -23.57 23.42 23.97
C PRO A 24 -22.86 22.06 24.07
N GLU A 25 -22.70 21.55 25.30
CA GLU A 25 -22.19 20.20 25.59
C GLU A 25 -23.07 19.08 25.00
N LEU A 26 -24.40 19.28 24.94
CA LEU A 26 -25.33 18.32 24.34
C LEU A 26 -25.15 18.27 22.82
N LEU A 27 -25.14 19.42 22.15
CA LEU A 27 -24.88 19.51 20.71
C LEU A 27 -23.50 18.94 20.36
N GLN A 28 -22.46 19.27 21.13
CA GLN A 28 -21.11 18.72 20.92
C GLN A 28 -21.07 17.20 21.12
N SER A 29 -21.75 16.66 22.13
CA SER A 29 -21.83 15.21 22.37
C SER A 29 -22.69 14.48 21.35
N LEU A 30 -23.67 15.14 20.72
CA LEU A 30 -24.46 14.58 19.62
C LEU A 30 -23.66 14.55 18.32
N ARG A 31 -22.96 15.65 17.96
CA ARG A 31 -22.02 15.67 16.81
C ARG A 31 -20.95 14.58 16.88
N GLN A 32 -20.50 14.23 18.08
CA GLN A 32 -19.50 13.18 18.32
C GLN A 32 -20.08 11.75 18.35
N HIS A 33 -21.40 11.57 18.40
CA HIS A 33 -22.05 10.26 18.49
C HIS A 33 -21.91 9.47 17.18
N SER A 34 -21.56 8.19 17.24
CA SER A 34 -21.24 7.37 16.06
C SER A 34 -22.32 7.37 14.98
N ILE A 35 -23.59 7.37 15.40
CA ILE A 35 -24.76 7.40 14.50
C ILE A 35 -24.88 8.75 13.77
N PHE A 36 -24.47 9.86 14.41
CA PHE A 36 -24.66 11.22 13.90
C PHE A 36 -23.42 11.82 13.23
N GLN A 37 -22.24 11.22 13.39
CA GLN A 37 -21.01 11.62 12.67
C GLN A 37 -21.15 11.60 11.14
N ARG A 38 -22.11 10.83 10.58
CA ARG A 38 -22.39 10.76 9.13
C ARG A 38 -23.42 11.79 8.64
N THR A 39 -24.06 12.55 9.54
CA THR A 39 -25.14 13.48 9.20
C THR A 39 -24.68 14.93 9.31
N ASN A 40 -24.19 15.49 8.20
CA ASN A 40 -23.78 16.90 8.06
C ASN A 40 -24.97 17.90 8.05
N ASN A 41 -25.96 17.69 8.93
CA ASN A 41 -27.19 18.49 9.01
C ASN A 41 -27.36 19.04 10.43
N GLU A 42 -26.76 20.20 10.70
CA GLU A 42 -26.86 20.88 12.00
C GLU A 42 -28.32 21.15 12.39
N SER A 43 -29.17 21.56 11.44
CA SER A 43 -30.60 21.81 11.68
C SER A 43 -31.35 20.56 12.19
N PHE A 44 -30.93 19.35 11.79
CA PHE A 44 -31.44 18.12 12.40
C PHE A 44 -30.98 17.98 13.86
N LEU A 45 -29.69 18.18 14.14
CA LEU A 45 -29.11 17.99 15.48
C LEU A 45 -29.64 19.02 16.49
N GLU A 46 -29.82 20.27 16.07
CA GLU A 46 -30.45 21.34 16.87
C GLU A 46 -31.91 21.00 17.22
N LYS A 47 -32.70 20.62 16.21
CA LYS A 47 -34.13 20.27 16.38
C LYS A 47 -34.31 19.00 17.22
N LEU A 48 -33.40 18.03 17.08
CA LEU A 48 -33.34 16.83 17.92
C LEU A 48 -32.97 17.18 19.37
N ALA A 49 -31.95 18.02 19.58
CA ALA A 49 -31.50 18.45 20.90
C ALA A 49 -32.57 19.26 21.66
N CYS A 50 -33.35 20.11 20.98
CA CYS A 50 -34.49 20.83 21.56
C CYS A 50 -35.57 19.90 22.13
N CYS A 51 -35.71 18.70 21.55
CA CYS A 51 -36.70 17.71 21.94
C CYS A 51 -36.18 16.72 23.00
N MET A 52 -34.86 16.59 23.17
CA MET A 52 -34.27 15.68 24.14
C MET A 52 -34.48 16.15 25.59
N HIS A 53 -34.75 15.20 26.49
CA HIS A 53 -34.88 15.43 27.93
C HIS A 53 -33.72 14.80 28.68
N LEU A 54 -32.88 15.62 29.33
CA LEU A 54 -31.75 15.13 30.12
C LEU A 54 -32.22 14.42 31.40
N ARG A 55 -31.63 13.26 31.69
CA ARG A 55 -31.83 12.50 32.92
C ARG A 55 -30.48 12.10 33.52
N SER A 56 -30.40 12.12 34.85
CA SER A 56 -29.24 11.69 35.63
C SER A 56 -29.59 10.42 36.38
N TYR A 57 -28.72 9.41 36.33
CA TYR A 57 -28.86 8.14 37.03
C TYR A 57 -27.62 7.86 37.87
N SER A 58 -27.82 7.29 39.05
CA SER A 58 -26.79 6.84 39.98
C SER A 58 -26.31 5.43 39.61
N PRO A 59 -25.11 5.01 40.05
CA PRO A 59 -24.70 3.61 39.89
C PRO A 59 -25.72 2.66 40.51
N ARG A 60 -26.08 1.61 39.77
CA ARG A 60 -27.13 0.61 40.03
C ARG A 60 -28.59 1.06 39.80
N ASP A 61 -28.84 2.28 39.34
CA ASP A 61 -30.19 2.66 38.91
C ASP A 61 -30.58 1.90 37.63
N VAL A 62 -31.78 1.31 37.62
CA VAL A 62 -32.35 0.62 36.45
C VAL A 62 -33.00 1.64 35.52
N ILE A 63 -32.59 1.66 34.25
CA ILE A 63 -33.03 2.62 33.22
C ILE A 63 -34.09 2.00 32.29
N ILE A 64 -34.01 0.68 32.08
CA ILE A 64 -34.93 -0.13 31.26
C ILE A 64 -35.09 -1.48 31.96
N VAL A 65 -36.31 -2.02 32.00
CA VAL A 65 -36.60 -3.42 32.40
C VAL A 65 -37.03 -4.23 31.17
N GLU A 66 -36.56 -5.47 31.01
CA GLU A 66 -37.01 -6.38 29.94
C GLU A 66 -38.54 -6.63 30.03
N GLY A 67 -39.21 -6.76 28.88
CA GLY A 67 -40.65 -7.01 28.78
C GLY A 67 -41.56 -5.77 28.87
N GLU A 68 -41.11 -4.66 29.47
CA GLU A 68 -41.89 -3.42 29.56
C GLU A 68 -42.26 -2.82 28.18
N PRO A 69 -43.34 -2.00 28.07
CA PRO A 69 -43.61 -1.22 26.87
C PRO A 69 -42.57 -0.10 26.68
N ALA A 70 -42.04 0.04 25.47
CA ALA A 70 -41.02 1.04 25.15
C ALA A 70 -41.62 2.46 25.04
N LYS A 71 -41.24 3.36 25.97
CA LYS A 71 -41.74 4.76 26.02
C LYS A 71 -40.76 5.81 25.46
N ALA A 72 -39.45 5.52 25.53
CA ALA A 72 -38.38 6.40 25.04
C ALA A 72 -37.12 5.60 24.62
N MET A 73 -36.28 6.20 23.78
CA MET A 73 -34.90 5.78 23.50
C MET A 73 -33.90 6.73 24.19
N PHE A 74 -32.65 6.29 24.40
CA PHE A 74 -31.67 7.00 25.22
C PHE A 74 -30.30 7.11 24.55
N PHE A 75 -29.64 8.26 24.72
CA PHE A 75 -28.28 8.55 24.27
C PHE A 75 -27.38 8.83 25.48
N LEU A 76 -26.28 8.10 25.63
CA LEU A 76 -25.40 8.15 26.81
C LEU A 76 -24.31 9.23 26.66
N LEU A 77 -24.51 10.38 27.31
CA LEU A 77 -23.62 11.55 27.24
C LEU A 77 -22.42 11.44 28.18
N ARG A 78 -22.60 10.75 29.32
CA ARG A 78 -21.58 10.53 30.35
C ARG A 78 -21.89 9.24 31.12
N GLY A 79 -20.86 8.49 31.51
CA GLY A 79 -20.97 7.24 32.26
C GLY A 79 -20.93 5.99 31.37
N SER A 80 -21.41 4.87 31.92
CA SER A 80 -21.48 3.54 31.32
C SER A 80 -22.76 2.85 31.78
N VAL A 81 -23.39 2.05 30.92
CA VAL A 81 -24.56 1.24 31.27
C VAL A 81 -24.35 -0.22 30.89
N ASP A 82 -24.85 -1.15 31.71
CA ASP A 82 -24.80 -2.58 31.46
C ASP A 82 -26.17 -3.07 30.98
N VAL A 83 -26.17 -3.78 29.85
CA VAL A 83 -27.33 -4.49 29.30
C VAL A 83 -27.30 -5.91 29.86
N CYS A 84 -28.39 -6.35 30.47
CA CYS A 84 -28.46 -7.60 31.22
C CYS A 84 -29.80 -8.32 31.07
N SER A 85 -29.83 -9.58 31.50
CA SER A 85 -31.04 -10.40 31.62
C SER A 85 -31.99 -9.84 32.70
N ALA A 86 -33.28 -10.18 32.61
CA ALA A 86 -34.29 -9.86 33.63
C ALA A 86 -33.96 -10.38 35.03
N ASP A 87 -33.13 -11.43 35.14
CA ASP A 87 -32.62 -12.00 36.39
C ASP A 87 -31.39 -11.26 36.99
N PHE A 88 -30.79 -10.34 36.23
CA PHE A 88 -29.52 -9.65 36.53
C PHE A 88 -28.26 -10.54 36.64
N GLU A 89 -28.35 -11.86 36.45
CA GLU A 89 -27.19 -12.78 36.53
C GLU A 89 -26.26 -12.67 35.32
N ARG A 90 -26.81 -12.33 34.15
CA ARG A 90 -26.06 -12.28 32.89
C ARG A 90 -25.99 -10.86 32.33
N ILE A 91 -24.77 -10.32 32.25
CA ILE A 91 -24.47 -9.10 31.48
C ILE A 91 -24.22 -9.50 30.02
N TYR A 92 -25.02 -8.97 29.11
CA TYR A 92 -24.90 -9.15 27.67
C TYR A 92 -23.94 -8.13 27.04
N ALA A 93 -23.88 -6.91 27.57
CA ALA A 93 -23.05 -5.83 27.05
C ALA A 93 -22.75 -4.75 28.10
N THR A 94 -21.59 -4.10 28.01
CA THR A 94 -21.31 -2.81 28.68
C THR A 94 -21.18 -1.73 27.61
N LEU A 95 -22.02 -0.70 27.69
CA LEU A 95 -22.10 0.40 26.73
C LEU A 95 -21.42 1.67 27.28
N PRO A 96 -20.36 2.20 26.62
CA PRO A 96 -19.66 3.41 27.05
C PRO A 96 -20.37 4.70 26.60
N LYS A 97 -19.92 5.86 27.10
CA LYS A 97 -20.26 7.19 26.57
C LYS A 97 -20.23 7.20 25.03
N GLY A 98 -21.24 7.82 24.42
CA GLY A 98 -21.42 7.85 22.96
C GLY A 98 -22.24 6.69 22.41
N SER A 99 -22.84 5.85 23.27
CA SER A 99 -23.76 4.79 22.87
C SER A 99 -25.22 5.26 22.86
N CYS A 100 -26.03 4.70 21.96
CA CYS A 100 -27.50 4.79 21.99
C CYS A 100 -28.07 3.43 22.47
N PHE A 101 -29.15 3.43 23.25
CA PHE A 101 -29.83 2.23 23.71
C PHE A 101 -31.35 2.42 23.90
N GLY A 102 -32.11 1.32 23.82
CA GLY A 102 -33.57 1.29 23.95
C GLY A 102 -34.33 1.65 22.66
N GLU A 103 -33.64 1.83 21.54
CA GLU A 103 -34.15 2.19 20.23
C GLU A 103 -35.08 1.13 19.61
N ILE A 104 -34.74 -0.16 19.75
CA ILE A 104 -35.44 -1.28 19.09
C ILE A 104 -36.95 -1.25 19.41
N GLY A 105 -37.31 -1.15 20.68
CA GLY A 105 -38.71 -1.14 21.11
C GLY A 105 -39.51 0.06 20.59
N ILE A 106 -38.86 1.20 20.33
CA ILE A 106 -39.51 2.39 19.77
C ILE A 106 -39.66 2.28 18.25
N LEU A 107 -38.60 1.87 17.55
CA LEU A 107 -38.57 1.81 16.08
C LEU A 107 -39.42 0.67 15.52
N TYR A 108 -39.59 -0.43 16.27
CA TYR A 108 -40.34 -1.62 15.87
C TYR A 108 -41.63 -1.84 16.70
N SER A 109 -41.98 -0.91 17.60
CA SER A 109 -43.15 -0.98 18.48
C SER A 109 -43.22 -2.29 19.30
N MET A 110 -42.07 -2.71 19.85
CA MET A 110 -41.93 -3.94 20.63
C MET A 110 -41.68 -3.64 22.12
N SER A 111 -42.01 -4.61 22.97
CA SER A 111 -41.54 -4.61 24.36
C SER A 111 -40.00 -4.56 24.44
N ARG A 112 -39.49 -4.06 25.56
CA ARG A 112 -38.05 -3.99 25.86
C ARG A 112 -37.39 -5.37 25.77
N THR A 113 -36.31 -5.46 25.02
CA THR A 113 -35.64 -6.72 24.65
C THR A 113 -34.56 -7.19 25.63
N ALA A 114 -34.18 -6.34 26.58
CA ALA A 114 -33.23 -6.60 27.67
C ALA A 114 -33.40 -5.52 28.76
N THR A 115 -32.88 -5.79 29.95
CA THR A 115 -32.79 -4.86 31.08
C THR A 115 -31.51 -4.01 30.96
N VAL A 116 -31.53 -2.76 31.42
CA VAL A 116 -30.36 -1.84 31.35
C VAL A 116 -30.18 -1.09 32.68
N ILE A 117 -28.97 -1.14 33.23
CA ILE A 117 -28.58 -0.53 34.51
C ILE A 117 -27.43 0.46 34.30
N ALA A 118 -27.39 1.55 35.05
CA ALA A 118 -26.21 2.41 35.14
C ALA A 118 -25.06 1.73 35.92
N SER A 119 -23.93 1.39 35.30
CA SER A 119 -22.73 0.88 36.02
C SER A 119 -22.04 2.00 36.80
N THR A 120 -22.06 3.21 36.27
CA THR A 120 -21.45 4.42 36.83
C THR A 120 -22.48 5.55 36.90
N LYS A 121 -22.11 6.74 37.40
CA LYS A 121 -23.04 7.87 37.41
C LYS A 121 -23.27 8.36 35.97
N CYS A 122 -24.47 8.13 35.46
CA CYS A 122 -24.81 8.37 34.06
C CYS A 122 -25.57 9.68 33.87
N ILE A 123 -25.29 10.35 32.74
CA ILE A 123 -26.15 11.39 32.18
C ILE A 123 -26.59 10.90 30.80
N VAL A 124 -27.90 10.78 30.61
CA VAL A 124 -28.50 10.37 29.34
C VAL A 124 -29.44 11.44 28.81
N ALA A 125 -29.52 11.58 27.49
CA ALA A 125 -30.58 12.30 26.83
C ALA A 125 -31.67 11.30 26.40
N ALA A 126 -32.90 11.51 26.83
CA ALA A 126 -34.06 10.69 26.48
C ALA A 126 -34.90 11.36 25.38
N LEU A 127 -35.36 10.58 24.41
CA LEU A 127 -36.26 11.02 23.34
C LEU A 127 -37.49 10.10 23.32
N THR A 128 -38.70 10.67 23.42
CA THR A 128 -39.95 9.89 23.59
C THR A 128 -40.46 9.33 22.26
N SER A 129 -41.31 8.29 22.32
CA SER A 129 -41.89 7.68 21.11
C SER A 129 -42.63 8.70 20.22
N GLU A 130 -43.37 9.64 20.81
CA GLU A 130 -44.11 10.69 20.10
C GLU A 130 -43.16 11.66 19.36
N GLN A 131 -42.06 12.04 20.02
CA GLN A 131 -41.02 12.88 19.42
C GLN A 131 -40.30 12.14 18.29
N VAL A 132 -39.98 10.85 18.47
CA VAL A 132 -39.40 9.99 17.43
C VAL A 132 -40.31 9.91 16.20
N GLN A 133 -41.61 9.65 16.40
CA GLN A 133 -42.60 9.55 15.32
C GLN A 133 -42.84 10.90 14.61
N THR A 134 -42.67 12.03 15.30
CA THR A 134 -42.84 13.37 14.73
C THR A 134 -41.58 13.83 13.96
N ILE A 135 -40.39 13.52 14.47
CA ILE A 135 -39.12 14.02 13.94
C ILE A 135 -38.57 13.15 12.81
N LEU A 136 -38.53 11.82 12.97
CA LEU A 136 -37.83 10.94 12.01
C LEU A 136 -38.36 11.02 10.57
N PRO A 137 -39.69 11.10 10.31
CA PRO A 137 -40.22 11.25 8.95
C PRO A 137 -39.78 12.53 8.23
N GLN A 138 -39.35 13.57 8.96
CA GLN A 138 -38.80 14.80 8.39
C GLN A 138 -37.35 14.63 7.90
N TYR A 139 -36.66 13.56 8.34
CA TYR A 139 -35.25 13.29 8.07
C TYR A 139 -35.02 11.80 7.71
N PRO A 140 -35.61 11.30 6.60
CA PRO A 140 -35.69 9.87 6.30
C PRO A 140 -34.34 9.16 6.13
N GLN A 141 -33.27 9.88 5.80
CA GLN A 141 -31.91 9.31 5.77
C GLN A 141 -31.42 8.92 7.17
N VAL A 142 -31.76 9.70 8.20
CA VAL A 142 -31.39 9.43 9.59
C VAL A 142 -32.28 8.35 10.18
N GLU A 143 -33.58 8.36 9.83
CA GLU A 143 -34.49 7.26 10.17
C GLU A 143 -33.97 5.93 9.64
N LYS A 144 -33.58 5.86 8.36
CA LYS A 144 -33.06 4.66 7.73
C LYS A 144 -31.79 4.14 8.43
N MET A 145 -30.89 5.03 8.82
CA MET A 145 -29.66 4.66 9.55
C MET A 145 -29.94 4.17 10.97
N LEU A 146 -30.86 4.82 11.70
CA LEU A 146 -31.30 4.36 13.03
C LEU A 146 -32.00 3.00 12.97
N ARG A 147 -32.80 2.74 11.93
CA ARG A 147 -33.44 1.44 11.69
C ARG A 147 -32.41 0.33 11.41
N PHE A 148 -31.42 0.57 10.55
CA PHE A 148 -30.36 -0.42 10.29
C PHE A 148 -29.54 -0.78 11.55
N GLU A 149 -29.16 0.20 12.38
CA GLU A 149 -28.46 -0.04 13.65
C GLU A 149 -29.32 -0.90 14.60
N ALA A 150 -30.63 -0.63 14.67
CA ALA A 150 -31.58 -1.41 15.47
C ALA A 150 -31.81 -2.83 14.93
N GLU A 151 -31.89 -3.02 13.60
CA GLU A 151 -32.01 -4.34 12.95
C GLU A 151 -30.77 -5.20 13.18
N GLU A 152 -29.58 -4.61 13.13
CA GLU A 152 -28.30 -5.29 13.38
C GLU A 152 -28.24 -5.85 14.82
N ARG A 153 -28.65 -5.05 15.80
CA ARG A 153 -28.74 -5.43 17.22
C ARG A 153 -29.85 -6.43 17.51
N LEU A 154 -31.00 -6.30 16.86
CA LEU A 154 -32.11 -7.23 16.96
C LEU A 154 -31.74 -8.62 16.37
N ALA A 155 -31.04 -8.66 15.24
CA ALA A 155 -30.51 -9.91 14.67
C ALA A 155 -29.48 -10.59 15.59
N LEU A 156 -28.64 -9.81 16.29
CA LEU A 156 -27.73 -10.28 17.34
C LEU A 156 -28.46 -10.98 18.49
N LEU A 157 -29.57 -10.41 18.97
CA LEU A 157 -30.39 -10.97 20.04
C LEU A 157 -31.08 -12.28 19.63
N TYR A 158 -31.51 -12.40 18.37
CA TYR A 158 -32.05 -13.68 17.85
C TYR A 158 -30.95 -14.73 17.63
N LYS A 159 -29.79 -14.38 17.08
CA LYS A 159 -28.65 -15.31 16.92
C LYS A 159 -28.17 -15.85 18.28
N SER A 160 -28.12 -15.01 19.31
CA SER A 160 -27.72 -15.42 20.67
C SER A 160 -28.78 -16.25 21.42
N LYS A 161 -30.08 -15.99 21.23
CA LYS A 161 -31.14 -16.84 21.79
C LYS A 161 -31.18 -18.24 21.13
N ASN A 162 -30.95 -18.33 19.82
CA ASN A 162 -30.95 -19.61 19.08
C ASN A 162 -29.73 -20.52 19.34
N LEU A 163 -28.64 -20.02 19.93
CA LEU A 163 -27.45 -20.84 20.26
C LEU A 163 -27.67 -21.84 21.41
N ASN A 164 -28.88 -21.90 21.99
CA ASN A 164 -29.20 -22.76 23.14
C ASN A 164 -29.98 -24.04 22.80
N SER A 165 -30.38 -24.26 21.53
CA SER A 165 -31.24 -25.41 21.17
C SER A 165 -30.50 -26.60 20.54
N ASP A 166 -29.55 -26.38 19.63
CA ASP A 166 -29.12 -27.43 18.70
C ASP A 166 -27.60 -27.75 18.71
N GLU A 167 -27.31 -28.94 19.23
CA GLU A 167 -26.16 -29.84 19.02
C GLU A 167 -24.69 -29.40 19.22
N LYS A 168 -23.88 -30.39 19.63
CA LYS A 168 -22.45 -30.26 19.96
C LYS A 168 -21.57 -30.54 18.74
N VAL A 169 -20.87 -29.52 18.23
CA VAL A 169 -19.61 -29.70 17.49
C VAL A 169 -18.52 -28.84 18.13
N SER A 170 -17.33 -29.42 18.30
CA SER A 170 -16.28 -28.89 19.18
C SER A 170 -15.78 -27.48 18.81
N SER A 171 -16.25 -26.47 19.56
CA SER A 171 -15.61 -25.16 19.65
C SER A 171 -15.07 -24.93 21.06
N LYS A 172 -13.85 -24.36 21.15
CA LYS A 172 -13.35 -23.78 22.41
C LYS A 172 -14.02 -22.41 22.60
N PRO A 173 -14.26 -21.95 23.84
CA PRO A 173 -14.94 -20.69 24.09
C PRO A 173 -14.18 -19.51 23.47
N LEU A 174 -14.89 -18.68 22.72
CA LEU A 174 -14.37 -17.43 22.18
C LEU A 174 -14.25 -16.40 23.30
N THR A 175 -13.04 -15.89 23.53
CA THR A 175 -12.74 -14.91 24.57
C THR A 175 -13.32 -13.53 24.23
N GLU A 176 -14.38 -13.14 24.94
CA GLU A 176 -14.69 -11.77 25.42
C GLU A 176 -14.85 -10.63 24.40
N ARG A 177 -14.84 -10.86 23.08
CA ARG A 177 -14.87 -9.77 22.07
C ARG A 177 -16.18 -9.58 21.29
N ASN A 178 -17.14 -10.50 21.39
CA ASN A 178 -18.26 -10.60 20.44
C ASN A 178 -19.48 -9.69 20.73
N VAL A 179 -19.27 -8.50 21.31
CA VAL A 179 -20.33 -7.51 21.61
C VAL A 179 -20.09 -6.16 20.91
N GLN A 180 -18.97 -6.04 20.19
CA GLN A 180 -18.69 -4.95 19.26
C GLN A 180 -18.52 -5.50 17.84
N ASP A 181 -18.49 -4.62 16.85
CA ASP A 181 -18.07 -4.90 15.47
C ASP A 181 -18.96 -5.74 14.53
N PHE A 182 -20.28 -5.62 14.63
CA PHE A 182 -21.13 -5.72 13.41
C PHE A 182 -20.95 -4.48 12.51
N THR A 183 -20.90 -3.30 13.12
CA THR A 183 -20.42 -2.07 12.48
C THR A 183 -19.00 -2.25 11.92
N GLY A 184 -18.10 -2.88 12.67
CA GLY A 184 -16.78 -3.33 12.22
C GLY A 184 -16.83 -4.31 11.04
N THR A 185 -17.73 -5.30 11.06
CA THR A 185 -17.97 -6.24 9.94
C THR A 185 -18.44 -5.51 8.68
N ARG A 186 -19.38 -4.57 8.78
CA ARG A 186 -19.84 -3.74 7.67
C ARG A 186 -18.74 -2.79 7.17
N ASN A 187 -18.01 -2.15 8.07
CA ASN A 187 -16.84 -1.31 7.75
C ASN A 187 -15.67 -2.13 7.16
N PHE A 188 -15.59 -3.43 7.45
CA PHE A 188 -14.63 -4.36 6.85
C PHE A 188 -15.05 -4.74 5.43
N LEU A 189 -16.31 -5.15 5.23
CA LEU A 189 -16.87 -5.42 3.90
C LEU A 189 -16.76 -4.18 2.99
N GLN A 190 -16.93 -2.97 3.53
CA GLN A 190 -16.73 -1.72 2.79
C GLN A 190 -15.27 -1.46 2.39
N LYS A 191 -14.26 -2.07 3.03
CA LYS A 191 -12.85 -1.93 2.62
C LYS A 191 -12.49 -2.79 1.40
N ILE A 192 -13.24 -3.88 1.15
CA ILE A 192 -13.00 -4.80 0.03
C ILE A 192 -13.20 -4.05 -1.30
N PRO A 193 -12.21 -3.98 -2.22
CA PRO A 193 -12.24 -3.08 -3.37
C PRO A 193 -13.48 -3.15 -4.26
N TYR A 194 -14.10 -4.33 -4.39
CA TYR A 194 -15.28 -4.56 -5.23
C TYR A 194 -16.62 -4.30 -4.52
N LEU A 195 -16.56 -4.07 -3.20
CA LEU A 195 -17.68 -3.74 -2.31
C LEU A 195 -17.68 -2.26 -1.87
N GLN A 196 -16.57 -1.53 -2.05
CA GLN A 196 -16.48 -0.08 -1.80
C GLN A 196 -17.61 0.69 -2.50
N ASP A 197 -17.84 0.42 -3.80
CA ASP A 197 -18.90 1.02 -4.62
C ASP A 197 -20.24 0.26 -4.54
N CYS A 198 -20.62 -0.28 -3.38
CA CYS A 198 -21.95 -0.90 -3.19
C CYS A 198 -22.87 -0.01 -2.33
N PRO A 199 -24.20 -0.01 -2.59
CA PRO A 199 -25.18 0.67 -1.74
C PRO A 199 -25.08 0.20 -0.28
N GLU A 200 -25.22 1.12 0.67
CA GLU A 200 -25.15 0.80 2.10
C GLU A 200 -26.12 -0.30 2.53
N GLU A 201 -27.33 -0.32 1.95
CA GLU A 201 -28.35 -1.34 2.19
C GLU A 201 -27.91 -2.74 1.74
N PHE A 202 -27.17 -2.85 0.62
CA PHE A 202 -26.61 -4.12 0.19
C PHE A 202 -25.54 -4.59 1.17
N LEU A 203 -24.62 -3.71 1.58
CA LEU A 203 -23.55 -4.06 2.52
C LEU A 203 -24.09 -4.50 3.90
N HIS A 204 -25.16 -3.87 4.39
CA HIS A 204 -25.83 -4.26 5.63
C HIS A 204 -26.60 -5.59 5.50
N LEU A 205 -27.32 -5.82 4.40
CA LEU A 205 -27.98 -7.12 4.17
C LEU A 205 -26.97 -8.27 4.05
N ILE A 206 -25.75 -7.99 3.57
CA ILE A 206 -24.64 -8.96 3.59
C ILE A 206 -24.03 -9.12 5.00
N SER A 207 -23.82 -8.04 5.79
CA SER A 207 -23.26 -8.14 7.15
C SER A 207 -24.13 -8.98 8.10
N LEU A 208 -25.46 -8.96 7.92
CA LEU A 208 -26.39 -9.82 8.66
C LEU A 208 -26.25 -11.33 8.31
N LYS A 209 -25.81 -11.64 7.08
CA LYS A 209 -25.84 -12.98 6.47
C LYS A 209 -24.48 -13.69 6.40
N VAL A 210 -23.37 -12.99 6.65
CA VAL A 210 -22.05 -13.61 6.74
C VAL A 210 -21.84 -14.39 8.04
N GLU A 211 -21.03 -15.44 7.96
CA GLU A 211 -20.59 -16.28 9.08
C GLU A 211 -19.06 -16.31 9.12
N PRO A 212 -18.40 -15.98 10.25
CA PRO A 212 -16.94 -16.04 10.36
C PRO A 212 -16.47 -17.50 10.41
N ARG A 213 -15.37 -17.80 9.71
CA ARG A 213 -14.77 -19.15 9.63
C ARG A 213 -13.24 -19.03 9.63
N HIS A 214 -12.59 -19.96 10.31
CA HIS A 214 -11.14 -20.00 10.46
C HIS A 214 -10.58 -21.24 9.76
N TYR A 215 -9.44 -21.09 9.12
CA TYR A 215 -8.67 -22.14 8.45
C TYR A 215 -7.22 -22.09 8.91
N ALA A 216 -6.62 -23.25 9.18
CA ALA A 216 -5.23 -23.40 9.58
C ALA A 216 -4.28 -23.29 8.36
N PRO A 217 -2.97 -23.03 8.57
CA PRO A 217 -1.99 -23.07 7.49
C PRO A 217 -2.02 -24.42 6.75
N ASN A 218 -2.00 -24.37 5.42
CA ASN A 218 -2.12 -25.48 4.47
C ASN A 218 -3.54 -26.07 4.27
N ASP A 219 -4.58 -25.63 5.00
CA ASP A 219 -5.95 -26.09 4.78
C ASP A 219 -6.45 -25.79 3.36
N LEU A 220 -7.14 -26.75 2.75
CA LEU A 220 -7.79 -26.56 1.44
C LEU A 220 -9.15 -25.90 1.64
N ILE A 221 -9.26 -24.61 1.30
CA ILE A 221 -10.49 -23.82 1.44
C ILE A 221 -11.45 -24.10 0.27
N LEU A 222 -10.91 -24.20 -0.95
CA LEU A 222 -11.63 -24.64 -2.14
C LEU A 222 -10.86 -25.74 -2.86
N ARG A 223 -11.59 -26.70 -3.41
CA ARG A 223 -11.07 -27.70 -4.35
C ARG A 223 -11.66 -27.50 -5.74
N LYS A 224 -10.81 -27.56 -6.77
CA LYS A 224 -11.14 -27.51 -8.20
C LYS A 224 -12.15 -28.61 -8.57
N GLY A 225 -13.14 -28.28 -9.40
CA GLY A 225 -14.18 -29.21 -9.86
C GLY A 225 -15.39 -29.38 -8.93
N GLU A 226 -15.31 -28.99 -7.65
CA GLU A 226 -16.44 -29.14 -6.71
C GLU A 226 -17.58 -28.13 -6.95
N GLN A 227 -18.79 -28.45 -6.49
CA GLN A 227 -19.96 -27.59 -6.64
C GLN A 227 -20.00 -26.46 -5.59
N GLY A 228 -19.76 -25.22 -6.02
CA GLY A 228 -19.65 -24.07 -5.13
C GLY A 228 -20.98 -23.55 -4.60
N LYS A 229 -21.21 -23.73 -3.28
CA LYS A 229 -22.36 -23.22 -2.53
C LYS A 229 -22.06 -21.99 -1.66
N GLU A 230 -20.81 -21.52 -1.66
CA GLU A 230 -20.30 -20.52 -0.70
C GLU A 230 -19.36 -19.51 -1.40
N LEU A 231 -19.42 -18.26 -0.95
CA LEU A 231 -18.56 -17.13 -1.31
C LEU A 231 -17.70 -16.76 -0.09
N PHE A 232 -16.43 -16.36 -0.30
CA PHE A 232 -15.45 -16.17 0.78
C PHE A 232 -14.80 -14.79 0.71
N PHE A 233 -14.63 -14.12 1.85
CA PHE A 233 -13.99 -12.81 2.00
C PHE A 233 -12.90 -12.86 3.08
N ILE A 234 -11.62 -12.66 2.74
CA ILE A 234 -10.49 -12.83 3.67
C ILE A 234 -10.42 -11.64 4.64
N ILE A 235 -10.62 -11.89 5.94
CA ILE A 235 -10.47 -10.90 7.02
C ILE A 235 -8.99 -10.74 7.38
N SER A 236 -8.30 -11.85 7.60
CA SER A 236 -6.89 -11.89 8.00
C SER A 236 -6.17 -13.11 7.39
N GLY A 237 -4.84 -13.02 7.32
CA GLY A 237 -4.00 -14.07 6.75
C GLY A 237 -3.86 -14.02 5.22
N THR A 238 -3.40 -15.12 4.65
CA THR A 238 -3.10 -15.30 3.23
C THR A 238 -3.53 -16.68 2.73
N ALA A 239 -4.08 -16.71 1.52
CA ALA A 239 -4.36 -17.92 0.75
C ALA A 239 -3.61 -17.89 -0.60
N GLU A 240 -3.51 -19.04 -1.27
CA GLU A 240 -2.96 -19.16 -2.62
C GLU A 240 -3.92 -19.92 -3.52
N VAL A 241 -3.98 -19.51 -4.79
CA VAL A 241 -4.80 -20.13 -5.83
C VAL A 241 -3.88 -21.03 -6.65
N ALA A 242 -4.25 -22.30 -6.83
CA ALA A 242 -3.46 -23.29 -7.54
C ALA A 242 -4.32 -24.17 -8.46
N ASN A 243 -3.64 -24.91 -9.34
CA ASN A 243 -4.16 -26.13 -9.96
C ASN A 243 -3.45 -27.29 -9.26
N ILE A 244 -4.09 -27.92 -8.27
CA ILE A 244 -3.52 -29.08 -7.56
C ILE A 244 -3.83 -30.34 -8.37
N ASP A 245 -3.18 -30.46 -9.53
CA ASP A 245 -3.31 -31.64 -10.37
C ASP A 245 -2.59 -32.84 -9.70
N THR A 246 -3.34 -33.93 -9.49
CA THR A 246 -3.02 -34.93 -8.46
C THR A 246 -2.13 -36.08 -8.95
N ALA A 247 -0.82 -35.84 -9.12
CA ALA A 247 0.23 -36.87 -8.99
C ALA A 247 1.65 -36.28 -9.01
N ILE A 248 2.57 -36.93 -8.29
CA ILE A 248 4.03 -36.69 -8.28
C ILE A 248 4.45 -35.36 -7.62
N SER A 249 5.65 -35.37 -7.02
CA SER A 249 6.22 -34.28 -6.23
C SER A 249 6.96 -33.25 -7.08
N ASP A 250 6.40 -32.05 -7.20
CA ASP A 250 7.14 -30.81 -7.52
C ASP A 250 6.35 -29.59 -6.96
N PRO A 251 6.97 -28.43 -6.66
CA PRO A 251 6.30 -27.34 -5.99
C PRO A 251 5.40 -26.55 -6.96
N LEU A 252 4.10 -26.81 -6.89
CA LEU A 252 3.05 -26.16 -7.69
C LEU A 252 3.20 -24.63 -7.74
N ILE A 253 3.30 -24.08 -8.95
CA ILE A 253 3.39 -22.63 -9.17
C ILE A 253 2.05 -21.97 -8.76
N PRO A 254 2.03 -21.05 -7.78
CA PRO A 254 0.79 -20.40 -7.36
C PRO A 254 0.31 -19.44 -8.46
N ILE A 255 -0.91 -19.66 -8.94
CA ILE A 255 -1.57 -18.90 -10.01
C ILE A 255 -1.87 -17.46 -9.55
N ALA A 256 -2.16 -17.30 -8.26
CA ALA A 256 -2.27 -16.04 -7.53
C ALA A 256 -2.04 -16.27 -6.02
N ARG A 257 -1.77 -15.20 -5.27
CA ARG A 257 -1.90 -15.16 -3.81
C ARG A 257 -2.98 -14.15 -3.44
N LEU A 258 -3.77 -14.47 -2.41
CA LEU A 258 -4.88 -13.68 -1.89
C LEU A 258 -4.58 -13.29 -0.44
N THR A 259 -5.00 -12.11 -0.03
CA THR A 259 -4.65 -11.43 1.20
C THR A 259 -5.88 -10.84 1.90
N ALA A 260 -5.71 -10.30 3.11
CA ALA A 260 -6.77 -9.57 3.82
C ALA A 260 -7.38 -8.45 2.94
N GLY A 261 -8.69 -8.55 2.68
CA GLY A 261 -9.43 -7.67 1.76
C GLY A 261 -9.72 -8.26 0.38
N ASP A 262 -9.14 -9.41 0.03
CA ASP A 262 -9.50 -10.18 -1.18
C ASP A 262 -10.70 -11.11 -0.94
N TYR A 263 -11.32 -11.57 -2.03
CA TYR A 263 -12.48 -12.45 -2.02
C TYR A 263 -12.38 -13.53 -3.12
N PHE A 264 -13.03 -14.68 -2.92
CA PHE A 264 -12.94 -15.81 -3.86
C PHE A 264 -14.15 -16.75 -3.80
N GLY A 265 -14.27 -17.62 -4.81
CA GLY A 265 -15.37 -18.60 -4.96
C GLY A 265 -16.60 -18.05 -5.71
N ASP A 266 -16.57 -16.79 -6.09
CA ASP A 266 -17.56 -16.03 -6.86
C ASP A 266 -18.00 -16.72 -8.14
N ILE A 267 -17.07 -17.26 -8.94
CA ILE A 267 -17.32 -17.94 -10.22
C ILE A 267 -18.41 -19.03 -10.09
N ALA A 268 -18.31 -19.89 -9.07
CA ALA A 268 -19.25 -20.99 -8.87
C ALA A 268 -20.61 -20.56 -8.31
N VAL A 269 -20.62 -19.45 -7.55
CA VAL A 269 -21.84 -18.87 -6.99
C VAL A 269 -22.63 -18.11 -8.07
N LEU A 270 -21.95 -17.31 -8.90
CA LEU A 270 -22.55 -16.37 -9.88
C LEU A 270 -22.80 -16.97 -11.27
N LEU A 271 -21.91 -17.85 -11.76
CA LEU A 271 -22.02 -18.49 -13.08
C LEU A 271 -22.57 -19.91 -13.01
N ASN A 272 -22.87 -20.41 -11.80
CA ASN A 272 -23.32 -21.79 -11.55
C ASN A 272 -22.36 -22.88 -12.06
N ALA A 273 -21.07 -22.55 -12.18
CA ALA A 273 -20.00 -23.46 -12.56
C ALA A 273 -19.46 -24.27 -11.36
N PRO A 274 -18.74 -25.38 -11.58
CA PRO A 274 -17.84 -25.91 -10.55
C PRO A 274 -16.75 -24.90 -10.16
N ARG A 275 -16.08 -25.11 -9.02
CA ARG A 275 -14.91 -24.32 -8.62
C ARG A 275 -13.83 -24.40 -9.70
N ALA A 276 -13.40 -23.24 -10.22
CA ALA A 276 -12.45 -23.17 -11.34
C ALA A 276 -11.01 -23.55 -10.96
N THR A 277 -10.65 -23.39 -9.68
CA THR A 277 -9.30 -23.59 -9.14
C THR A 277 -9.38 -24.07 -7.69
N ASP A 278 -8.27 -24.61 -7.21
CA ASP A 278 -8.03 -24.87 -5.80
C ASP A 278 -7.64 -23.58 -5.09
N VAL A 279 -8.01 -23.43 -3.82
CA VAL A 279 -7.59 -22.32 -2.94
C VAL A 279 -7.16 -22.89 -1.60
N ARG A 280 -5.91 -22.62 -1.21
CA ARG A 280 -5.25 -23.19 -0.03
C ARG A 280 -4.81 -22.09 0.93
N ALA A 281 -5.04 -22.26 2.22
CA ALA A 281 -4.51 -21.37 3.25
C ALA A 281 -2.98 -21.48 3.32
N VAL A 282 -2.29 -20.34 3.42
CA VAL A 282 -0.81 -20.26 3.46
C VAL A 282 -0.35 -19.93 4.87
N THR A 283 -1.04 -18.99 5.51
CA THR A 283 -1.00 -18.75 6.96
C THR A 283 -2.30 -19.27 7.58
N ALA A 284 -2.52 -19.04 8.88
CA ALA A 284 -3.88 -19.11 9.40
C ALA A 284 -4.72 -18.03 8.71
N VAL A 285 -5.93 -18.37 8.29
CA VAL A 285 -6.84 -17.48 7.54
C VAL A 285 -8.15 -17.35 8.31
N GLU A 286 -8.50 -16.13 8.66
CA GLU A 286 -9.85 -15.78 9.11
C GLU A 286 -10.60 -15.18 7.93
N LEU A 287 -11.82 -15.63 7.69
CA LEU A 287 -12.64 -15.15 6.58
C LEU A 287 -14.12 -15.10 6.96
N PHE A 288 -14.89 -14.33 6.20
CA PHE A 288 -16.35 -14.41 6.19
C PHE A 288 -16.80 -15.34 5.08
N VAL A 289 -17.71 -16.26 5.40
CA VAL A 289 -18.43 -17.10 4.44
C VAL A 289 -19.83 -16.55 4.24
N LEU A 290 -20.28 -16.53 2.99
CA LEU A 290 -21.66 -16.22 2.62
C LEU A 290 -22.24 -17.34 1.75
N LYS A 291 -23.41 -17.84 2.13
CA LYS A 291 -24.11 -18.94 1.44
C LYS A 291 -24.76 -18.46 0.14
N LYS A 292 -24.78 -19.34 -0.87
CA LYS A 292 -25.29 -19.05 -2.22
C LYS A 292 -26.77 -18.67 -2.24
N SER A 293 -27.59 -19.27 -1.36
CA SER A 293 -28.97 -18.87 -1.09
C SER A 293 -29.04 -17.39 -0.72
N ASP A 294 -28.42 -17.04 0.40
CA ASP A 294 -28.51 -15.72 1.02
C ASP A 294 -27.89 -14.63 0.13
N PHE A 295 -26.84 -14.94 -0.62
CA PHE A 295 -26.28 -14.04 -1.63
C PHE A 295 -27.23 -13.83 -2.83
N ILE A 296 -27.90 -14.88 -3.32
CA ILE A 296 -28.89 -14.78 -4.40
C ILE A 296 -30.10 -13.96 -3.92
N ASP A 297 -30.61 -14.23 -2.73
CA ASP A 297 -31.73 -13.51 -2.11
C ASP A 297 -31.41 -12.02 -2.00
N VAL A 298 -30.25 -11.66 -1.45
CA VAL A 298 -29.83 -10.26 -1.29
C VAL A 298 -29.55 -9.60 -2.65
N ILE A 299 -28.81 -10.24 -3.57
CA ILE A 299 -28.46 -9.62 -4.86
C ILE A 299 -29.66 -9.52 -5.82
N SER A 300 -30.72 -10.31 -5.63
CA SER A 300 -31.97 -10.19 -6.40
C SER A 300 -32.61 -8.80 -6.27
N ARG A 301 -32.48 -8.16 -5.10
CA ARG A 301 -32.94 -6.79 -4.81
C ARG A 301 -32.14 -5.72 -5.55
N PHE A 302 -30.98 -6.06 -6.13
CA PHE A 302 -30.07 -5.11 -6.79
C PHE A 302 -29.62 -5.60 -8.18
N PRO A 303 -30.50 -5.63 -9.21
CA PRO A 303 -30.19 -6.18 -10.54
C PRO A 303 -28.96 -5.56 -11.22
N ALA A 304 -28.69 -4.27 -11.00
CA ALA A 304 -27.50 -3.59 -11.51
C ALA A 304 -26.19 -4.17 -10.93
N LEU A 305 -26.17 -4.47 -9.63
CA LEU A 305 -25.05 -5.16 -8.99
C LEU A 305 -24.94 -6.60 -9.48
N GLN A 306 -26.07 -7.30 -9.64
CA GLN A 306 -26.08 -8.68 -10.16
C GLN A 306 -25.40 -8.76 -11.54
N LYS A 307 -25.64 -7.79 -12.42
CA LYS A 307 -24.97 -7.68 -13.72
C LYS A 307 -23.46 -7.38 -13.57
N ARG A 308 -23.07 -6.46 -12.67
CA ARG A 308 -21.66 -6.14 -12.37
C ARG A 308 -20.89 -7.36 -11.86
N PHE A 309 -21.44 -8.07 -10.87
CA PHE A 309 -20.82 -9.27 -10.28
C PHE A 309 -20.68 -10.42 -11.29
N LYS A 310 -21.71 -10.71 -12.10
CA LYS A 310 -21.60 -11.74 -13.16
C LYS A 310 -20.51 -11.42 -14.18
N ALA A 311 -20.35 -10.16 -14.58
CA ALA A 311 -19.28 -9.75 -15.49
C ALA A 311 -17.86 -9.91 -14.89
N MET A 312 -17.69 -9.59 -13.59
CA MET A 312 -16.41 -9.78 -12.90
C MET A 312 -16.04 -11.27 -12.76
N ALA A 313 -17.02 -12.13 -12.45
CA ALA A 313 -16.83 -13.57 -12.41
C ALA A 313 -16.45 -14.16 -13.78
N GLN A 314 -17.09 -13.69 -14.87
CA GLN A 314 -16.78 -14.13 -16.23
C GLN A 314 -15.34 -13.76 -16.64
N ASN A 315 -14.94 -12.50 -16.43
CA ASN A 315 -13.57 -12.04 -16.71
C ASN A 315 -12.52 -12.85 -15.91
N SER A 316 -12.84 -13.22 -14.66
CA SER A 316 -11.96 -14.02 -13.80
C SER A 316 -11.81 -15.45 -14.31
N LEU A 317 -12.90 -16.07 -14.77
CA LEU A 317 -12.89 -17.40 -15.41
C LEU A 317 -12.06 -17.40 -16.70
N ASP A 318 -12.18 -16.37 -17.53
CA ASP A 318 -11.45 -16.30 -18.80
C ASP A 318 -9.95 -15.97 -18.60
N HIS A 319 -9.59 -15.19 -17.58
CA HIS A 319 -8.19 -15.05 -17.16
C HIS A 319 -7.56 -16.38 -16.70
N LEU A 320 -8.31 -17.23 -15.99
CA LEU A 320 -7.84 -18.55 -15.57
C LEU A 320 -7.65 -19.50 -16.77
N ARG A 321 -8.58 -19.48 -17.73
CA ARG A 321 -8.47 -20.22 -19.01
C ARG A 321 -7.24 -19.79 -19.82
N LEU A 322 -7.02 -18.49 -19.96
CA LEU A 322 -5.86 -17.93 -20.68
C LEU A 322 -4.53 -18.38 -20.04
N LYS A 323 -4.40 -18.28 -18.70
CA LYS A 323 -3.22 -18.79 -17.98
C LYS A 323 -3.01 -20.31 -18.19
N GLY A 324 -4.08 -21.11 -18.14
CA GLY A 324 -4.01 -22.55 -18.38
C GLY A 324 -3.51 -22.91 -19.78
N SER A 325 -3.89 -22.12 -20.80
CA SER A 325 -3.49 -22.38 -22.19
C SER A 325 -2.02 -22.08 -22.51
N GLN A 326 -1.34 -21.23 -21.73
CA GLN A 326 0.05 -20.83 -22.00
C GLN A 326 1.10 -21.88 -21.60
N LEU A 327 0.73 -22.90 -20.81
CA LEU A 327 1.65 -23.96 -20.39
C LEU A 327 2.05 -24.94 -21.51
N ASN A 328 1.30 -24.98 -22.63
CA ASN A 328 1.44 -26.01 -23.66
C ASN A 328 2.06 -25.55 -24.99
N LYS A 329 2.53 -24.29 -25.13
CA LYS A 329 3.26 -23.82 -26.33
C LYS A 329 4.36 -22.81 -26.00
N VAL A 330 5.61 -23.20 -26.21
CA VAL A 330 6.79 -22.32 -26.17
C VAL A 330 7.33 -22.17 -27.60
N ASP A 331 6.96 -21.07 -28.25
CA ASP A 331 7.55 -20.63 -29.52
C ASP A 331 8.37 -19.35 -29.28
N ASN A 332 9.66 -19.37 -29.63
CA ASN A 332 10.66 -18.34 -29.26
C ASN A 332 10.58 -17.04 -30.07
N ASN A 333 9.38 -16.45 -30.21
CA ASN A 333 9.15 -15.17 -30.89
C ASN A 333 8.11 -14.28 -30.17
N SER A 334 7.76 -14.63 -28.93
CA SER A 334 6.60 -14.12 -28.19
C SER A 334 6.85 -12.89 -27.31
N GLY A 335 8.11 -12.56 -26.97
CA GLY A 335 8.44 -11.50 -26.00
C GLY A 335 7.90 -10.12 -26.40
N MET A 336 8.17 -9.69 -27.63
CA MET A 336 7.60 -8.45 -28.19
C MET A 336 6.06 -8.49 -28.17
N PHE A 337 5.45 -9.55 -28.69
CA PHE A 337 3.98 -9.70 -28.74
C PHE A 337 3.34 -9.61 -27.35
N SER A 338 4.00 -10.13 -26.32
CA SER A 338 3.53 -10.06 -24.93
C SER A 338 3.50 -8.61 -24.42
N ILE A 339 4.57 -7.82 -24.64
CA ILE A 339 4.60 -6.40 -24.28
C ILE A 339 3.53 -5.62 -25.08
N ILE A 340 3.39 -5.91 -26.38
CA ILE A 340 2.42 -5.24 -27.26
C ILE A 340 0.98 -5.50 -26.82
N ILE A 341 0.65 -6.72 -26.36
CA ILE A 341 -0.68 -7.06 -25.82
C ILE A 341 -0.94 -6.27 -24.52
N ILE A 342 0.06 -6.15 -23.64
CA ILE A 342 -0.03 -5.38 -22.39
C ILE A 342 -0.30 -3.90 -22.66
N ILE A 343 0.41 -3.29 -23.64
CA ILE A 343 0.23 -1.89 -24.04
C ILE A 343 -1.12 -1.67 -24.73
N LYS A 344 -1.46 -2.47 -25.75
CA LYS A 344 -2.70 -2.30 -26.54
C LYS A 344 -3.97 -2.41 -25.71
N ASN A 345 -3.97 -3.26 -24.68
CA ASN A 345 -5.13 -3.44 -23.79
C ASN A 345 -5.37 -2.27 -22.81
N ARG A 346 -4.54 -1.20 -22.83
CA ARG A 346 -4.66 -0.07 -21.88
C ARG A 346 -4.61 1.34 -22.47
N ILE A 347 -4.44 1.50 -23.78
CA ILE A 347 -4.65 2.78 -24.46
C ILE A 347 -6.05 2.76 -25.10
N PRO A 348 -7.04 3.54 -24.62
CA PRO A 348 -8.26 3.78 -25.37
C PRO A 348 -7.93 4.70 -26.56
N ILE A 349 -7.46 4.11 -27.65
CA ILE A 349 -7.15 4.85 -28.89
C ILE A 349 -8.45 5.47 -29.40
N ASN A 350 -8.61 6.78 -29.20
CA ASN A 350 -9.81 7.54 -29.54
C ASN A 350 -9.87 7.85 -31.05
N ASN A 351 -9.72 6.81 -31.88
CA ASN A 351 -9.77 6.91 -33.33
C ASN A 351 -11.20 7.15 -33.80
N LYS A 352 -11.58 8.43 -33.81
CA LYS A 352 -12.75 8.99 -34.47
C LYS A 352 -12.66 8.95 -36.01
N PHE A 353 -12.13 7.86 -36.56
CA PHE A 353 -12.18 7.50 -37.98
C PHE A 353 -12.16 5.98 -38.13
N LEU A 354 -13.37 5.40 -38.22
CA LEU A 354 -13.58 3.99 -38.55
C LEU A 354 -14.50 3.93 -39.78
N PHE A 355 -13.97 3.49 -40.91
CA PHE A 355 -14.78 3.17 -42.08
C PHE A 355 -15.66 1.94 -41.77
N LYS A 356 -16.94 1.98 -42.13
CA LYS A 356 -17.87 0.86 -41.98
C LYS A 356 -17.50 -0.30 -42.92
N ILE A 357 -17.34 -1.52 -42.39
CA ILE A 357 -17.64 -2.76 -43.13
C ILE A 357 -18.24 -3.82 -42.18
N GLY A 358 -19.33 -4.46 -42.61
CA GLY A 358 -19.61 -5.90 -42.43
C GLY A 358 -19.90 -6.49 -41.04
N THR A 359 -21.16 -6.88 -40.82
CA THR A 359 -21.59 -7.86 -39.80
C THR A 359 -21.62 -9.30 -40.34
N ILE A 360 -21.48 -10.32 -39.49
CA ILE A 360 -22.06 -11.69 -39.63
C ILE A 360 -22.05 -12.40 -38.25
N THR A 361 -22.91 -13.40 -38.05
CA THR A 361 -23.22 -14.07 -36.76
C THR A 361 -23.02 -15.61 -36.78
N PRO A 362 -22.96 -16.31 -35.61
CA PRO A 362 -22.58 -17.73 -35.47
C PRO A 362 -23.75 -18.73 -35.24
N PRO A 363 -23.46 -20.05 -35.16
CA PRO A 363 -23.89 -20.98 -34.06
C PRO A 363 -22.70 -21.85 -33.52
N GLU A 364 -22.60 -22.45 -32.31
CA GLU A 364 -23.48 -23.25 -31.39
C GLU A 364 -23.56 -24.76 -31.77
N ASP A 365 -23.44 -25.81 -30.89
CA ASP A 365 -23.22 -26.01 -29.42
C ASP A 365 -22.71 -27.47 -29.11
N ILE A 366 -22.68 -27.95 -27.83
CA ILE A 366 -22.93 -29.32 -27.26
C ILE A 366 -21.84 -29.94 -26.32
N THR A 367 -22.09 -29.87 -24.98
CA THR A 367 -21.90 -30.81 -23.79
C THR A 367 -20.73 -31.87 -23.71
N THR A 368 -20.57 -32.88 -22.79
CA THR A 368 -21.27 -33.44 -21.58
C THR A 368 -20.31 -34.19 -20.57
N SER A 369 -20.73 -34.39 -19.30
CA SER A 369 -20.49 -35.50 -18.28
C SER A 369 -19.23 -36.44 -18.24
N SER A 370 -18.77 -37.08 -17.14
CA SER A 370 -18.99 -37.04 -15.66
C SER A 370 -18.14 -38.09 -14.87
N ASN A 371 -18.13 -38.01 -13.51
CA ASN A 371 -17.84 -39.05 -12.47
C ASN A 371 -16.41 -39.28 -11.90
N SER A 372 -16.38 -39.67 -10.61
CA SER A 372 -15.23 -40.01 -9.73
C SER A 372 -15.51 -41.29 -8.93
N PRO A 373 -14.48 -41.97 -8.37
CA PRO A 373 -14.23 -42.00 -6.89
C PRO A 373 -12.72 -42.20 -6.52
N SER A 374 -12.24 -42.41 -5.27
CA SER A 374 -12.50 -41.81 -3.92
C SER A 374 -11.48 -42.38 -2.87
N ILE A 375 -11.54 -41.91 -1.59
CA ILE A 375 -11.10 -42.58 -0.33
C ILE A 375 -9.59 -42.55 0.10
N GLU A 376 -9.39 -41.92 1.28
CA GLU A 376 -8.49 -42.17 2.46
C GLU A 376 -6.97 -42.50 2.35
N ALA A 377 -6.17 -42.45 3.45
CA ALA A 377 -5.82 -41.33 4.38
C ALA A 377 -5.14 -41.87 5.67
N SER A 378 -3.90 -41.45 6.01
CA SER A 378 -3.36 -41.58 7.39
C SER A 378 -1.99 -40.90 7.65
N SER A 379 -1.96 -39.94 8.60
CA SER A 379 -0.95 -39.81 9.69
C SER A 379 0.54 -39.46 9.37
N VAL A 380 1.37 -38.82 10.24
CA VAL A 380 1.21 -38.05 11.50
C VAL A 380 2.52 -37.30 11.84
N CYS A 381 2.46 -36.11 12.46
CA CYS A 381 3.53 -35.40 13.22
C CYS A 381 4.83 -34.93 12.48
N SER A 382 5.64 -33.97 12.98
CA SER A 382 5.53 -33.02 14.13
C SER A 382 6.60 -31.90 14.14
N THR A 383 6.19 -30.65 14.45
CA THR A 383 6.92 -29.57 15.24
C THR A 383 8.33 -29.10 14.79
N THR A 384 8.95 -27.96 15.16
CA THR A 384 8.75 -26.77 16.05
C THR A 384 9.25 -25.52 15.26
N SER A 385 8.64 -24.33 15.18
CA SER A 385 8.24 -23.28 16.17
C SER A 385 9.30 -22.18 16.43
N ASP A 386 8.80 -21.04 16.95
CA ASP A 386 9.50 -19.85 17.49
C ASP A 386 9.90 -18.79 16.42
N GLN A 387 9.50 -17.50 16.42
CA GLN A 387 9.04 -16.45 17.37
C GLN A 387 10.08 -15.33 17.66
N ASP A 388 9.56 -14.11 17.76
CA ASP A 388 10.22 -12.81 17.98
C ASP A 388 9.51 -12.12 19.16
N PRO A 389 10.23 -11.48 20.11
CA PRO A 389 10.07 -10.02 20.21
C PRO A 389 11.30 -9.25 20.75
N THR A 390 11.19 -7.92 20.72
CA THR A 390 12.09 -6.97 21.41
C THR A 390 11.55 -6.54 22.78
N LEU A 391 12.45 -6.32 23.76
CA LEU A 391 12.31 -5.39 24.89
C LEU A 391 13.68 -5.17 25.59
N LEU A 392 13.78 -4.20 26.52
CA LEU A 392 15.06 -3.61 26.99
C LEU A 392 15.55 -4.19 28.36
N PRO A 393 16.48 -3.58 29.13
CA PRO A 393 17.78 -4.21 29.41
C PRO A 393 18.01 -4.60 30.89
N ALA A 394 19.07 -5.37 31.15
CA ALA A 394 19.46 -5.80 32.51
C ALA A 394 20.73 -5.12 33.03
N THR A 395 20.68 -4.57 34.24
CA THR A 395 21.84 -4.03 34.97
C THR A 395 22.72 -5.17 35.52
N ALA A 396 23.95 -4.85 35.96
CA ALA A 396 24.95 -5.84 36.40
C ALA A 396 24.47 -6.70 37.58
N ALA A 397 24.27 -8.01 37.34
CA ALA A 397 23.97 -8.99 38.39
C ALA A 397 24.53 -10.41 38.10
N ASN A 398 24.37 -10.93 36.87
CA ASN A 398 24.73 -12.32 36.53
C ASN A 398 25.82 -12.42 35.45
N VAL A 399 27.05 -12.12 35.88
CA VAL A 399 28.30 -12.48 35.19
C VAL A 399 28.73 -13.90 35.63
N LEU A 400 29.46 -14.61 34.77
CA LEU A 400 30.08 -15.94 34.98
C LEU A 400 29.16 -17.20 35.01
N LYS A 401 29.21 -17.97 33.92
CA LYS A 401 29.97 -19.25 33.90
C LYS A 401 30.20 -19.78 32.47
N LYS A 402 31.50 -20.00 32.13
CA LYS A 402 32.03 -20.96 31.13
C LYS A 402 31.45 -20.89 29.70
N VAL A 403 32.15 -20.48 28.63
CA VAL A 403 33.62 -20.41 28.34
C VAL A 403 34.33 -21.77 28.40
N GLU A 404 35.14 -22.04 27.36
CA GLU A 404 35.97 -23.24 27.08
C GLU A 404 35.19 -24.53 26.67
N THR A 405 35.60 -25.31 25.64
CA THR A 405 36.84 -25.32 24.80
C THR A 405 36.60 -25.59 23.30
N ARG A 406 37.46 -25.00 22.43
CA ARG A 406 38.22 -25.57 21.27
C ARG A 406 37.68 -26.85 20.58
N ARG A 407 37.73 -27.03 19.24
CA ARG A 407 38.88 -26.81 18.32
C ARG A 407 38.47 -26.93 16.81
N ARG A 408 39.39 -26.60 15.87
CA ARG A 408 39.20 -26.68 14.39
C ARG A 408 39.49 -28.06 13.77
N ARG A 409 38.70 -28.45 12.76
CA ARG A 409 38.99 -29.17 11.48
C ARG A 409 37.62 -29.43 10.79
N GLY A 410 37.47 -29.65 9.49
CA GLY A 410 38.42 -29.77 8.37
C GLY A 410 37.82 -30.74 7.32
N SER A 411 37.58 -30.30 6.09
CA SER A 411 36.77 -31.03 5.09
C SER A 411 37.40 -32.36 4.63
N VAL A 412 36.58 -33.41 4.40
CA VAL A 412 36.71 -34.44 3.33
C VAL A 412 35.61 -35.51 3.45
N ALA A 413 34.95 -35.83 2.32
CA ALA A 413 34.30 -37.10 1.98
C ALA A 413 34.11 -37.09 0.45
N ILE A 414 34.76 -37.91 -0.40
CA ILE A 414 34.83 -39.39 -0.44
C ILE A 414 33.44 -40.00 -0.58
N TRP A 415 32.96 -40.04 -1.83
CA TRP A 415 31.90 -40.95 -2.27
C TRP A 415 32.57 -42.25 -2.73
N SER A 416 32.19 -43.37 -2.12
CA SER A 416 32.73 -44.70 -2.46
C SER A 416 31.63 -45.77 -2.40
N ASP A 417 30.50 -45.47 -3.04
CA ASP A 417 29.39 -46.41 -3.26
C ASP A 417 29.59 -47.16 -4.60
N PRO A 418 29.77 -48.50 -4.58
CA PRO A 418 29.95 -49.29 -5.80
C PRO A 418 28.76 -49.27 -6.76
N HIS A 419 27.52 -49.11 -6.27
CA HIS A 419 26.32 -49.11 -7.09
C HIS A 419 26.14 -47.80 -7.86
N LEU A 420 26.50 -46.66 -7.27
CA LEU A 420 26.47 -45.37 -7.98
C LEU A 420 27.53 -45.31 -9.09
N VAL A 421 28.73 -45.87 -8.86
CA VAL A 421 29.76 -46.00 -9.91
C VAL A 421 29.30 -46.95 -11.04
N ALA A 422 28.57 -48.02 -10.72
CA ALA A 422 28.00 -48.93 -11.72
C ALA A 422 26.88 -48.29 -12.57
N LEU A 423 26.13 -47.33 -12.03
CA LEU A 423 25.13 -46.57 -12.77
C LEU A 423 25.74 -45.54 -13.72
N ALA A 424 26.73 -44.76 -13.26
CA ALA A 424 27.40 -43.73 -14.06
C ALA A 424 28.07 -44.29 -15.32
N ASN A 425 28.65 -45.50 -15.24
CA ASN A 425 29.37 -46.13 -16.35
C ASN A 425 28.46 -46.80 -17.41
N LYS A 426 27.13 -46.75 -17.27
CA LYS A 426 26.20 -47.51 -18.14
C LYS A 426 25.72 -46.76 -19.39
N ALA A 427 26.19 -45.52 -19.61
CA ALA A 427 25.61 -44.59 -20.60
C ALA A 427 26.60 -44.06 -21.67
N ILE A 428 27.62 -44.84 -22.05
CA ILE A 428 28.53 -44.49 -23.16
C ILE A 428 28.70 -45.67 -24.13
N LYS A 429 28.43 -45.43 -25.42
CA LYS A 429 28.82 -46.29 -26.55
C LYS A 429 29.25 -45.41 -27.73
N PRO A 430 30.52 -45.45 -28.18
CA PRO A 430 31.01 -44.60 -29.27
C PRO A 430 31.15 -45.35 -30.61
N GLN A 431 30.58 -44.78 -31.67
CA GLN A 431 30.79 -45.11 -33.10
C GLN A 431 30.37 -43.89 -33.95
N LYS A 432 30.96 -43.58 -35.11
CA LYS A 432 32.32 -43.78 -35.63
C LYS A 432 32.50 -42.85 -36.85
N GLU A 433 33.73 -42.60 -37.30
CA GLU A 433 34.02 -41.81 -38.51
C GLU A 433 33.83 -42.65 -39.80
N GLU A 434 33.44 -42.00 -40.91
CA GLU A 434 33.76 -42.42 -42.29
C GLU A 434 33.57 -41.24 -43.29
N GLU A 435 34.09 -41.37 -44.52
CA GLU A 435 34.65 -40.24 -45.29
C GLU A 435 33.83 -39.71 -46.51
N GLU A 436 34.41 -38.75 -47.24
CA GLU A 436 33.86 -38.14 -48.46
C GLU A 436 33.54 -39.15 -49.59
N SER A 437 32.53 -38.84 -50.41
CA SER A 437 32.63 -39.11 -51.85
C SER A 437 31.92 -38.03 -52.68
N LYS A 438 32.45 -37.76 -53.87
CA LYS A 438 32.03 -36.65 -54.76
C LYS A 438 31.34 -37.20 -56.01
N MET A 439 30.23 -36.58 -56.44
CA MET A 439 29.93 -36.43 -57.86
C MET A 439 29.02 -35.22 -58.13
N LYS A 440 29.20 -34.60 -59.30
CA LYS A 440 28.43 -33.45 -59.80
C LYS A 440 27.37 -33.93 -60.81
N LEU A 441 26.27 -33.17 -60.97
CA LEU A 441 25.84 -32.62 -62.26
C LEU A 441 24.58 -31.74 -62.12
N ASP A 442 24.67 -30.50 -62.60
CA ASP A 442 23.54 -29.61 -62.91
C ASP A 442 23.05 -29.87 -64.36
N PRO A 443 21.97 -29.23 -64.87
CA PRO A 443 20.78 -28.62 -64.22
C PRO A 443 19.46 -29.17 -64.84
N ILE A 444 18.29 -28.56 -64.52
CA ILE A 444 17.25 -28.04 -65.47
C ILE A 444 15.84 -27.96 -64.83
N ALA A 445 15.12 -26.89 -65.19
CA ALA A 445 13.66 -26.65 -65.07
C ALA A 445 12.98 -26.69 -63.68
N ALA A 446 12.50 -25.51 -63.26
CA ALA A 446 11.32 -25.40 -62.40
C ALA A 446 10.03 -25.61 -63.22
N PRO A 447 8.92 -25.92 -62.55
CA PRO A 447 7.67 -25.23 -62.83
C PRO A 447 7.18 -24.45 -61.59
N ASP A 448 6.61 -23.27 -61.81
CA ASP A 448 5.92 -22.51 -60.77
C ASP A 448 4.74 -23.28 -60.19
N PHE A 449 4.61 -23.26 -58.85
CA PHE A 449 3.30 -23.22 -58.22
C PHE A 449 3.32 -22.27 -57.01
N SER A 450 2.51 -21.22 -57.11
CA SER A 450 2.50 -20.09 -56.20
C SER A 450 1.76 -20.40 -54.89
N SER A 451 2.50 -20.72 -53.84
CA SER A 451 2.01 -20.66 -52.46
C SER A 451 2.34 -19.30 -51.84
N GLN A 452 1.46 -18.32 -52.02
CA GLN A 452 1.57 -17.03 -51.33
C GLN A 452 1.45 -17.26 -49.81
N GLN A 453 2.56 -17.10 -49.08
CA GLN A 453 2.49 -16.92 -47.64
C GLN A 453 1.73 -15.61 -47.34
N PRO A 454 0.88 -15.54 -46.30
CA PRO A 454 0.13 -14.34 -45.98
C PRO A 454 1.09 -13.22 -45.55
N GLY A 455 1.30 -12.25 -46.45
CA GLY A 455 2.24 -11.15 -46.25
C GLY A 455 1.83 -10.19 -45.14
N PHE A 456 2.81 -9.65 -44.43
CA PHE A 456 2.57 -8.59 -43.44
C PHE A 456 2.20 -7.28 -44.16
N PRO A 457 1.13 -6.57 -43.76
CA PRO A 457 0.71 -5.34 -44.42
C PRO A 457 1.61 -4.17 -44.02
N GLY A 458 2.69 -3.91 -44.77
CA GLY A 458 3.54 -2.74 -44.54
C GLY A 458 4.82 -2.59 -45.38
N ASP A 459 5.37 -3.67 -45.96
CA ASP A 459 6.74 -3.67 -46.49
C ASP A 459 6.98 -2.78 -47.74
N GLY A 460 5.93 -2.21 -48.35
CA GLY A 460 6.03 -1.47 -49.62
C GLY A 460 6.64 -0.05 -49.59
N HIS A 461 6.70 0.63 -48.43
CA HIS A 461 7.07 2.06 -48.37
C HIS A 461 8.15 2.45 -47.34
N PHE A 462 8.68 1.53 -46.54
CA PHE A 462 9.77 1.82 -45.58
C PHE A 462 11.17 1.97 -46.21
N ALA A 463 11.25 2.09 -47.54
CA ALA A 463 12.48 2.36 -48.29
C ALA A 463 12.96 3.82 -48.18
N LEU A 464 12.06 4.78 -47.91
CA LEU A 464 12.37 6.21 -47.87
C LEU A 464 13.17 6.67 -46.64
N PHE A 465 13.20 5.86 -45.57
CA PHE A 465 13.89 6.21 -44.32
C PHE A 465 15.23 5.47 -44.20
N THR A 466 16.31 6.25 -44.08
CA THR A 466 17.63 5.78 -43.68
C THR A 466 17.65 5.43 -42.19
N GLU A 467 18.62 4.61 -41.77
CA GLU A 467 18.79 4.22 -40.37
C GLU A 467 19.05 5.43 -39.43
N GLU A 468 19.66 6.49 -39.95
CA GLU A 468 19.88 7.75 -39.24
C GLU A 468 18.55 8.46 -38.94
N ILE A 469 17.68 8.60 -39.94
CA ILE A 469 16.36 9.24 -39.77
C ILE A 469 15.47 8.38 -38.87
N LEU A 470 15.51 7.05 -39.00
CA LEU A 470 14.82 6.15 -38.06
C LEU A 470 15.35 6.29 -36.63
N GLY A 471 16.65 6.53 -36.45
CA GLY A 471 17.27 6.76 -35.15
C GLY A 471 16.79 8.05 -34.50
N LEU A 472 16.71 9.13 -35.28
CA LEU A 472 16.10 10.39 -34.85
C LEU A 472 14.62 10.21 -34.46
N ILE A 473 13.83 9.54 -35.30
CA ILE A 473 12.40 9.26 -35.05
C ILE A 473 12.21 8.49 -33.74
N VAL A 474 12.95 7.40 -33.52
CA VAL A 474 12.83 6.58 -32.29
C VAL A 474 13.29 7.35 -31.05
N ASN A 475 14.30 8.22 -31.15
CA ASN A 475 14.73 9.06 -30.03
C ASN A 475 13.75 10.21 -29.68
N TYR A 476 12.70 10.44 -30.48
CA TYR A 476 11.55 11.29 -30.14
C TYR A 476 10.32 10.50 -29.66
N MET A 477 10.38 9.16 -29.59
CA MET A 477 9.28 8.31 -29.12
C MET A 477 9.43 7.97 -27.63
N ASP A 478 8.29 7.83 -26.93
CA ASP A 478 8.28 7.17 -25.62
C ASP A 478 8.49 5.65 -25.77
N PHE A 479 8.79 4.96 -24.68
CA PHE A 479 9.06 3.52 -24.71
C PHE A 479 7.88 2.73 -25.31
N ALA A 480 6.62 3.08 -25.03
CA ALA A 480 5.48 2.38 -25.59
C ALA A 480 5.31 2.60 -27.10
N THR A 481 5.57 3.81 -27.62
CA THR A 481 5.50 4.08 -29.06
C THR A 481 6.68 3.45 -29.79
N ALA A 482 7.89 3.46 -29.22
CA ALA A 482 9.05 2.75 -29.78
C ALA A 482 8.83 1.22 -29.83
N ILE A 483 8.24 0.63 -28.78
CA ILE A 483 7.80 -0.77 -28.78
C ILE A 483 6.71 -1.02 -29.83
N GLN A 484 5.77 -0.09 -30.05
CA GLN A 484 4.78 -0.20 -31.13
C GLN A 484 5.40 -0.04 -32.53
N PHE A 485 6.43 0.79 -32.70
CA PHE A 485 7.12 0.99 -33.98
C PHE A 485 7.77 -0.30 -34.50
N SER A 486 8.36 -1.10 -33.60
CA SER A 486 8.90 -2.45 -33.90
C SER A 486 7.87 -3.45 -34.49
N THR A 487 6.57 -3.13 -34.42
CA THR A 487 5.48 -3.98 -34.91
C THR A 487 5.10 -3.70 -36.36
N VAL A 488 5.49 -2.54 -36.90
CA VAL A 488 5.02 -2.01 -38.18
C VAL A 488 5.61 -2.76 -39.38
N SER A 489 6.87 -3.20 -39.29
CA SER A 489 7.51 -4.05 -40.30
C SER A 489 8.65 -4.86 -39.69
N LYS A 490 9.14 -5.87 -40.43
CA LYS A 490 10.35 -6.60 -40.03
C LYS A 490 11.57 -5.66 -39.95
N LYS A 491 11.72 -4.73 -40.90
CA LYS A 491 12.81 -3.73 -40.91
C LYS A 491 12.78 -2.88 -39.63
N CYS A 492 11.61 -2.45 -39.17
CA CYS A 492 11.49 -1.69 -37.91
C CYS A 492 11.90 -2.53 -36.69
N ARG A 493 11.61 -3.84 -36.66
CA ARG A 493 12.01 -4.73 -35.57
C ARG A 493 13.51 -5.01 -35.56
N ASP A 494 14.08 -5.38 -36.72
CA ASP A 494 15.51 -5.61 -36.87
C ASP A 494 16.32 -4.34 -36.51
N PHE A 495 15.83 -3.16 -36.89
CA PHE A 495 16.40 -1.87 -36.51
C PHE A 495 16.38 -1.64 -34.99
N MET A 496 15.22 -1.84 -34.34
CA MET A 496 15.06 -1.64 -32.89
C MET A 496 15.95 -2.56 -32.04
N LEU A 497 16.25 -3.77 -32.52
CA LEU A 497 17.09 -4.74 -31.79
C LEU A 497 18.60 -4.55 -32.05
N ARG A 498 18.99 -4.02 -33.22
CA ARG A 498 20.40 -3.95 -33.67
C ARG A 498 21.03 -2.56 -33.57
N ASN A 499 20.26 -1.49 -33.46
CA ASN A 499 20.83 -0.13 -33.43
C ASN A 499 21.18 0.28 -32.00
N ASP A 500 22.46 0.37 -31.68
CA ASP A 500 22.94 0.72 -30.33
C ASP A 500 22.91 2.22 -30.02
N LYS A 501 22.44 3.07 -30.95
CA LYS A 501 22.35 4.55 -30.80
C LYS A 501 20.96 5.07 -30.39
N ILE A 502 20.02 4.17 -30.05
CA ILE A 502 18.63 4.49 -29.67
C ILE A 502 18.32 3.99 -28.25
N MET A 503 17.30 4.57 -27.61
CA MET A 503 16.81 4.15 -26.29
C MET A 503 17.87 4.19 -25.16
N HIS A 504 18.81 5.13 -25.22
CA HIS A 504 19.79 5.33 -24.12
C HIS A 504 19.13 5.71 -22.79
N SER A 505 17.94 6.33 -22.81
CA SER A 505 17.11 6.58 -21.64
C SER A 505 15.77 5.88 -21.82
N VAL A 506 15.30 5.20 -20.77
CA VAL A 506 14.05 4.41 -20.78
C VAL A 506 13.25 4.72 -19.52
N ASP A 507 12.01 5.17 -19.71
CA ASP A 507 11.06 5.36 -18.62
C ASP A 507 9.99 4.27 -18.61
N LEU A 508 9.92 3.54 -17.51
CA LEU A 508 8.96 2.47 -17.25
C LEU A 508 7.97 2.82 -16.12
N SER A 509 8.10 4.01 -15.50
CA SER A 509 7.29 4.42 -14.34
C SER A 509 5.79 4.50 -14.66
N HIS A 510 5.45 4.90 -15.89
CA HIS A 510 4.08 4.89 -16.41
C HIS A 510 3.46 3.47 -16.48
N PHE A 511 4.28 2.41 -16.45
CA PHE A 511 3.86 1.01 -16.47
C PHE A 511 3.98 0.33 -15.10
N ASN A 512 4.11 1.11 -14.01
CA ASN A 512 4.26 0.69 -12.61
C ASN A 512 3.43 -0.53 -12.15
N LYS A 513 2.18 -0.68 -12.64
CA LYS A 513 1.26 -1.78 -12.30
C LYS A 513 1.42 -3.04 -13.18
N HIS A 514 2.41 -3.07 -14.07
CA HIS A 514 2.69 -4.14 -15.05
C HIS A 514 4.14 -4.61 -15.05
N VAL A 515 5.07 -3.74 -14.68
CA VAL A 515 6.47 -4.12 -14.50
C VAL A 515 6.56 -5.13 -13.36
N THR A 516 6.82 -6.37 -13.76
CA THR A 516 6.74 -7.62 -12.99
C THR A 516 7.79 -8.55 -13.56
N ASP A 517 8.19 -9.56 -12.80
CA ASP A 517 9.32 -10.43 -13.19
C ASP A 517 9.10 -11.14 -14.54
N THR A 518 7.85 -11.44 -14.89
CA THR A 518 7.47 -11.98 -16.21
C THR A 518 7.64 -10.97 -17.37
N THR A 519 7.42 -9.67 -17.13
CA THR A 519 7.63 -8.64 -18.16
C THR A 519 9.09 -8.21 -18.23
N ALA A 520 9.83 -8.29 -17.12
CA ALA A 520 11.24 -7.93 -17.03
C ALA A 520 12.12 -8.66 -18.07
N ALA A 521 12.00 -9.98 -18.19
CA ALA A 521 12.74 -10.75 -19.19
C ALA A 521 12.42 -10.32 -20.64
N SER A 522 11.17 -9.96 -20.93
CA SER A 522 10.77 -9.49 -22.26
C SER A 522 11.30 -8.08 -22.56
N ILE A 523 11.33 -7.21 -21.55
CA ILE A 523 11.86 -5.83 -21.64
C ILE A 523 13.38 -5.87 -21.83
N ALA A 524 14.09 -6.68 -21.03
CA ALA A 524 15.53 -6.91 -21.14
C ALA A 524 15.94 -7.36 -22.57
N ALA A 525 15.19 -8.30 -23.15
CA ALA A 525 15.47 -8.85 -24.47
C ALA A 525 15.28 -7.86 -25.64
N VAL A 526 14.53 -6.76 -25.45
CA VAL A 526 14.39 -5.70 -26.47
C VAL A 526 15.41 -4.59 -26.24
N LEU A 527 15.62 -4.19 -24.99
CA LEU A 527 16.52 -3.10 -24.64
C LEU A 527 17.99 -3.49 -24.80
N GLY A 528 18.43 -4.60 -24.21
CA GLY A 528 19.84 -4.99 -24.17
C GLY A 528 20.77 -3.89 -23.62
N ASN A 529 22.06 -4.00 -23.93
CA ASN A 529 23.10 -3.24 -23.24
C ASN A 529 23.32 -1.79 -23.75
N ARG A 530 22.29 -1.18 -24.36
CA ARG A 530 22.33 0.20 -24.88
C ARG A 530 21.79 1.25 -23.90
N VAL A 531 21.12 0.80 -22.83
CA VAL A 531 20.49 1.67 -21.82
C VAL A 531 21.53 2.23 -20.86
N ARG A 532 21.54 3.57 -20.72
CA ARG A 532 22.35 4.34 -19.76
C ARG A 532 21.52 4.90 -18.62
N SER A 533 20.25 5.25 -18.89
CA SER A 533 19.33 5.80 -17.90
C SER A 533 18.06 4.94 -17.84
N LEU A 534 17.75 4.41 -16.65
CA LEU A 534 16.60 3.53 -16.42
C LEU A 534 15.73 4.08 -15.28
N ASN A 535 14.50 4.47 -15.60
CA ASN A 535 13.49 4.86 -14.61
C ASN A 535 12.48 3.72 -14.40
N LEU A 536 12.52 3.10 -13.22
CA LEU A 536 11.57 2.11 -12.70
C LEU A 536 10.69 2.67 -11.57
N SER A 537 10.66 3.99 -11.37
CA SER A 537 9.92 4.67 -10.31
C SER A 537 8.48 4.15 -10.19
N GLN A 538 8.06 3.88 -8.96
CA GLN A 538 6.76 3.34 -8.58
C GLN A 538 6.46 1.91 -9.07
N CYS A 539 7.40 1.16 -9.65
CA CYS A 539 7.18 -0.24 -10.06
C CYS A 539 7.02 -1.18 -8.86
N PHE A 540 5.85 -1.15 -8.22
CA PHE A 540 5.58 -1.82 -6.94
C PHE A 540 5.67 -3.35 -6.99
N TYR A 541 5.62 -3.96 -8.18
CA TYR A 541 5.48 -5.40 -8.37
C TYR A 541 6.72 -6.11 -8.96
N ILE A 542 7.84 -5.39 -9.18
CA ILE A 542 9.11 -6.02 -9.57
C ILE A 542 9.84 -6.54 -8.33
N THR A 543 10.28 -7.80 -8.35
CA THR A 543 11.06 -8.40 -7.26
C THR A 543 12.56 -8.39 -7.56
N ASP A 544 13.38 -8.79 -6.59
CA ASP A 544 14.83 -8.90 -6.75
C ASP A 544 15.23 -9.74 -7.98
N GLU A 545 14.49 -10.82 -8.27
CA GLU A 545 14.83 -11.75 -9.37
C GLU A 545 14.45 -11.15 -10.74
N GLY A 546 13.28 -10.51 -10.86
CA GLY A 546 12.88 -9.82 -12.09
C GLY A 546 13.76 -8.60 -12.38
N PHE A 547 14.09 -7.83 -11.36
CA PHE A 547 14.98 -6.68 -11.49
C PHE A 547 16.41 -7.10 -11.85
N LYS A 548 16.93 -8.18 -11.26
CA LYS A 548 18.21 -8.78 -11.63
C LYS A 548 18.28 -9.09 -13.13
N ILE A 549 17.23 -9.69 -13.70
CA ILE A 549 17.16 -10.03 -15.14
C ILE A 549 17.24 -8.77 -16.03
N LEU A 550 16.71 -7.62 -15.60
CA LEU A 550 16.89 -6.35 -16.32
C LEU A 550 18.36 -5.92 -16.34
N ILE A 551 18.98 -5.78 -15.17
CA ILE A 551 20.33 -5.22 -15.05
C ILE A 551 21.40 -6.16 -15.61
N GLU A 552 21.24 -7.49 -15.56
CA GLU A 552 22.15 -8.46 -16.20
C GLU A 552 22.24 -8.28 -17.73
N ASN A 553 21.27 -7.59 -18.34
CA ASN A 553 21.28 -7.22 -19.75
C ASN A 553 21.67 -5.75 -20.00
N MET A 554 21.88 -4.95 -18.95
CA MET A 554 22.10 -3.49 -18.98
C MET A 554 23.29 -3.11 -18.06
N THR A 555 24.50 -3.50 -18.44
CA THR A 555 25.73 -3.21 -17.66
C THR A 555 26.17 -1.75 -17.77
N ASN A 556 25.75 -1.05 -18.84
CA ASN A 556 26.16 0.31 -19.16
C ASN A 556 25.29 1.41 -18.51
N ILE A 557 24.58 1.10 -17.41
CA ILE A 557 23.73 2.06 -16.70
C ILE A 557 24.58 3.07 -15.92
N GLU A 558 24.38 4.34 -16.26
CA GLU A 558 24.94 5.54 -15.62
C GLU A 558 23.95 6.13 -14.60
N SER A 559 22.64 5.96 -14.80
CA SER A 559 21.58 6.58 -14.00
C SER A 559 20.39 5.64 -13.76
N MET A 560 19.96 5.48 -12.51
CA MET A 560 18.90 4.55 -12.15
C MET A 560 17.93 5.14 -11.10
N ASP A 561 16.63 5.18 -11.42
CA ASP A 561 15.57 5.54 -10.49
C ASP A 561 14.77 4.28 -10.11
N LEU A 562 14.86 3.85 -8.85
CA LEU A 562 14.11 2.74 -8.25
C LEU A 562 13.10 3.23 -7.21
N ASN A 563 12.78 4.52 -7.17
CA ASN A 563 11.93 5.15 -6.16
C ASN A 563 10.62 4.37 -5.98
N SER A 564 10.27 4.05 -4.74
CA SER A 564 9.05 3.33 -4.38
C SER A 564 8.92 1.90 -4.94
N CYS A 565 10.02 1.26 -5.39
CA CYS A 565 10.04 -0.17 -5.74
C CYS A 565 9.99 -1.07 -4.48
N TRP A 566 8.84 -1.09 -3.79
CA TRP A 566 8.67 -1.64 -2.44
C TRP A 566 9.01 -3.13 -2.26
N LEU A 567 9.11 -3.90 -3.34
CA LEU A 567 9.43 -5.33 -3.25
C LEU A 567 10.93 -5.65 -3.28
N LEU A 568 11.78 -4.77 -3.82
CA LEU A 568 13.24 -4.92 -3.87
C LEU A 568 13.87 -4.93 -2.47
N THR A 569 14.96 -5.66 -2.28
CA THR A 569 15.67 -5.84 -1.00
C THR A 569 17.17 -5.60 -1.15
N ASP A 570 17.94 -5.83 -0.08
CA ASP A 570 19.40 -5.77 -0.10
C ASP A 570 20.04 -6.73 -1.15
N LYS A 571 19.28 -7.70 -1.68
CA LYS A 571 19.67 -8.51 -2.85
C LYS A 571 19.81 -7.69 -4.13
N SER A 572 18.86 -6.79 -4.44
CA SER A 572 18.88 -6.00 -5.68
C SER A 572 20.13 -5.14 -5.76
N LEU A 573 20.48 -4.48 -4.64
CA LEU A 573 21.70 -3.69 -4.51
C LEU A 573 22.98 -4.54 -4.66
N THR A 574 22.96 -5.79 -4.18
CA THR A 574 24.08 -6.73 -4.40
C THR A 574 24.26 -7.03 -5.89
N ALA A 575 23.17 -7.21 -6.64
CA ALA A 575 23.25 -7.46 -8.08
C ALA A 575 23.70 -6.19 -8.85
N VAL A 576 23.21 -5.00 -8.48
CA VAL A 576 23.64 -3.73 -9.08
C VAL A 576 25.15 -3.51 -8.86
N ALA A 577 25.68 -3.83 -7.67
CA ALA A 577 27.11 -3.73 -7.32
C ALA A 577 28.05 -4.60 -8.18
N VAL A 578 27.53 -5.72 -8.71
CA VAL A 578 28.29 -6.64 -9.57
C VAL A 578 28.18 -6.26 -11.05
N THR A 579 27.05 -5.64 -11.45
CA THR A 579 26.64 -5.60 -12.86
C THR A 579 26.75 -4.22 -13.53
N CYS A 580 26.61 -3.11 -12.80
CA CYS A 580 26.49 -1.77 -13.38
C CYS A 580 27.63 -0.81 -12.92
N PRO A 581 28.91 -1.08 -13.24
CA PRO A 581 30.07 -0.42 -12.61
C PRO A 581 30.19 1.09 -12.86
N HIS A 582 29.49 1.64 -13.86
CA HIS A 582 29.53 3.05 -14.26
C HIS A 582 28.38 3.88 -13.65
N LEU A 583 27.79 3.44 -12.55
CA LEU A 583 26.62 4.08 -11.94
C LEU A 583 26.99 5.44 -11.31
N VAL A 584 26.60 6.52 -11.99
CA VAL A 584 26.80 7.92 -11.56
C VAL A 584 25.65 8.42 -10.67
N LYS A 585 24.42 7.95 -10.92
CA LYS A 585 23.21 8.40 -10.22
C LYS A 585 22.33 7.24 -9.77
N LEU A 586 21.84 7.27 -8.53
CA LEU A 586 20.93 6.26 -7.98
C LEU A 586 19.87 6.87 -7.05
N ASP A 587 18.58 6.66 -7.35
CA ASP A 587 17.47 6.94 -6.41
C ASP A 587 16.87 5.63 -5.87
N LEU A 588 16.92 5.46 -4.55
CA LEU A 588 16.33 4.37 -3.77
C LEU A 588 15.17 4.85 -2.89
N SER A 589 14.66 6.07 -3.09
CA SER A 589 13.67 6.70 -2.22
C SER A 589 12.46 5.80 -1.94
N ASN A 590 11.97 5.77 -0.69
CA ASN A 590 10.82 4.96 -0.26
C ASN A 590 10.98 3.43 -0.54
N CYS A 591 12.20 2.92 -0.75
CA CYS A 591 12.47 1.47 -0.85
C CYS A 591 12.51 0.80 0.53
N ARG A 592 11.32 0.68 1.15
CA ARG A 592 11.09 0.30 2.57
C ARG A 592 11.77 -0.97 3.09
N LYS A 593 12.24 -1.86 2.20
CA LYS A 593 12.91 -3.11 2.59
C LYS A 593 14.44 -3.00 2.63
N ILE A 594 15.04 -2.05 1.90
CA ILE A 594 16.50 -1.83 1.85
C ILE A 594 17.00 -1.38 3.23
N SER A 595 18.16 -1.86 3.66
CA SER A 595 18.79 -1.60 4.95
C SER A 595 20.25 -1.15 4.82
N ASP A 596 20.90 -0.81 5.93
CA ASP A 596 22.35 -0.51 5.95
C ASP A 596 23.16 -1.64 5.28
N VAL A 597 22.76 -2.90 5.44
CA VAL A 597 23.42 -4.07 4.81
C VAL A 597 23.34 -4.03 3.29
N GLY A 598 22.28 -3.47 2.71
CA GLY A 598 22.15 -3.27 1.27
C GLY A 598 23.11 -2.20 0.75
N ILE A 599 23.18 -1.05 1.43
CA ILE A 599 24.13 0.02 1.09
C ILE A 599 25.58 -0.44 1.30
N PHE A 600 25.84 -1.29 2.31
CA PHE A 600 27.17 -1.84 2.55
C PHE A 600 27.63 -2.74 1.40
N LYS A 601 26.77 -3.60 0.88
CA LYS A 601 27.10 -4.42 -0.31
C LYS A 601 27.18 -3.60 -1.59
N LEU A 602 26.42 -2.52 -1.68
CA LEU A 602 26.43 -1.59 -2.82
C LEU A 602 27.79 -0.88 -2.97
N LEU A 603 28.44 -0.57 -1.84
CA LEU A 603 29.67 0.24 -1.81
C LEU A 603 30.95 -0.58 -1.50
N ASN A 604 30.83 -1.72 -0.82
CA ASN A 604 31.95 -2.47 -0.27
C ASN A 604 31.77 -4.00 -0.43
N GLU A 605 32.35 -4.54 -1.50
CA GLU A 605 32.71 -5.96 -1.57
C GLU A 605 34.16 -6.13 -2.02
N LYS A 606 34.85 -7.15 -1.52
CA LYS A 606 36.29 -7.36 -1.79
C LYS A 606 36.61 -7.80 -3.23
N ALA A 607 35.59 -8.07 -4.05
CA ALA A 607 35.72 -8.44 -5.45
C ALA A 607 35.50 -7.26 -6.41
N THR A 608 34.69 -6.27 -6.03
CA THR A 608 34.23 -5.14 -6.85
C THR A 608 34.32 -3.85 -6.04
N ARG A 609 35.11 -2.86 -6.50
CA ARG A 609 35.33 -1.58 -5.81
C ARG A 609 34.15 -0.61 -5.97
N GLY A 610 32.97 -1.01 -5.50
CA GLY A 610 31.77 -0.16 -5.41
C GLY A 610 31.51 0.65 -6.68
N TYR A 611 31.28 1.96 -6.52
CA TYR A 611 31.18 2.92 -7.62
C TYR A 611 32.14 4.10 -7.42
N PRO A 612 33.23 4.18 -8.19
CA PRO A 612 34.13 5.33 -8.16
C PRO A 612 33.53 6.58 -8.82
N GLU A 613 32.39 6.45 -9.51
CA GLU A 613 31.73 7.50 -10.29
C GLU A 613 30.38 7.96 -9.67
N LEU A 614 29.91 7.31 -8.60
CA LEU A 614 28.63 7.64 -7.95
C LEU A 614 28.69 9.03 -7.30
N SER A 615 27.94 9.96 -7.87
CA SER A 615 27.93 11.38 -7.52
C SER A 615 26.57 11.90 -7.08
N GLU A 616 25.47 11.25 -7.43
CA GLU A 616 24.12 11.60 -6.95
C GLU A 616 23.45 10.37 -6.33
N LEU A 617 23.17 10.45 -5.03
CA LEU A 617 22.53 9.36 -4.28
C LEU A 617 21.32 9.89 -3.50
N SER A 618 20.17 9.26 -3.71
CA SER A 618 18.93 9.56 -2.99
C SER A 618 18.43 8.33 -2.24
N LEU A 619 18.32 8.47 -0.92
CA LEU A 619 17.94 7.42 0.03
C LEU A 619 16.67 7.84 0.81
N SER A 620 15.94 8.84 0.34
CA SER A 620 14.88 9.47 1.12
C SER A 620 13.79 8.47 1.56
N TYR A 621 13.17 8.70 2.72
CA TYR A 621 12.14 7.84 3.32
C TYR A 621 12.57 6.38 3.60
N CYS A 622 13.87 6.02 3.51
CA CYS A 622 14.36 4.66 3.75
C CYS A 622 14.52 4.36 5.27
N LYS A 623 13.39 4.17 5.95
CA LYS A 623 13.23 4.01 7.42
C LYS A 623 14.06 2.92 8.12
N LYS A 624 14.83 2.10 7.40
CA LYS A 624 15.72 1.09 7.98
C LYS A 624 17.18 1.52 8.08
N LEU A 625 17.62 2.49 7.28
CA LEU A 625 18.99 3.02 7.31
C LEU A 625 19.25 3.71 8.64
N SER A 626 20.51 3.78 9.06
CA SER A 626 20.94 4.38 10.32
C SER A 626 22.27 5.13 10.18
N ASP A 627 22.80 5.62 11.30
CA ASP A 627 24.14 6.22 11.43
C ASP A 627 25.27 5.37 10.81
N MET A 628 25.04 4.06 10.71
CA MET A 628 25.92 3.09 10.05
C MET A 628 26.07 3.39 8.55
N THR A 629 24.99 3.75 7.83
CA THR A 629 25.06 4.19 6.43
C THR A 629 25.86 5.48 6.29
N MET A 630 25.66 6.48 7.14
CA MET A 630 26.40 7.76 7.07
C MET A 630 27.90 7.56 7.32
N SER A 631 28.24 6.69 8.27
CA SER A 631 29.62 6.28 8.53
C SER A 631 30.27 5.51 7.38
N HIS A 632 29.47 4.88 6.50
CA HIS A 632 29.95 4.15 5.33
C HIS A 632 30.10 5.07 4.10
N LEU A 633 29.17 6.01 3.90
CA LEU A 633 29.26 7.03 2.85
C LEU A 633 30.53 7.89 2.98
N ALA A 634 30.96 8.22 4.21
CA ALA A 634 32.23 8.89 4.45
C ALA A 634 33.45 8.06 4.01
N GLU A 635 33.41 6.74 4.19
CA GLU A 635 34.54 5.84 3.91
C GLU A 635 34.69 5.53 2.41
N PHE A 636 33.58 5.45 1.67
CA PHE A 636 33.57 4.98 0.28
C PHE A 636 33.15 6.03 -0.77
N CYS A 637 32.44 7.10 -0.39
CA CYS A 637 31.87 8.08 -1.33
C CYS A 637 32.30 9.53 -1.09
N SER A 638 33.13 9.82 -0.08
CA SER A 638 33.55 11.18 0.30
C SER A 638 34.17 11.99 -0.85
N ASN A 639 34.95 11.35 -1.71
CA ASN A 639 35.60 12.01 -2.85
C ASN A 639 34.72 12.11 -4.11
N THR A 640 33.57 11.43 -4.16
CA THR A 640 32.76 11.28 -5.39
C THR A 640 31.39 11.97 -5.28
N LEU A 641 30.81 12.01 -4.07
CA LEU A 641 29.44 12.41 -3.83
C LEU A 641 29.25 13.93 -3.97
N SER A 642 28.42 14.33 -4.93
CA SER A 642 28.07 15.72 -5.28
C SER A 642 26.69 16.12 -4.75
N THR A 643 25.72 15.20 -4.77
CA THR A 643 24.38 15.39 -4.20
C THR A 643 23.98 14.19 -3.34
N LEU A 644 23.54 14.45 -2.10
CA LEU A 644 22.95 13.45 -1.22
C LEU A 644 21.55 13.88 -0.74
N ASN A 645 20.58 12.98 -0.84
CA ASN A 645 19.25 13.16 -0.26
C ASN A 645 18.95 12.06 0.76
N ILE A 646 18.87 12.41 2.04
CA ILE A 646 18.47 11.52 3.14
C ILE A 646 17.20 12.01 3.84
N GLN A 647 16.36 12.81 3.16
CA GLN A 647 15.09 13.30 3.68
C GLN A 647 14.29 12.19 4.37
N ARG A 648 13.82 12.46 5.59
CA ARG A 648 13.01 11.57 6.43
C ARG A 648 13.68 10.25 6.84
N CYS A 649 15.01 10.17 6.81
CA CYS A 649 15.76 9.05 7.38
C CYS A 649 15.87 9.18 8.91
N THR A 650 14.71 9.14 9.60
CA THR A 650 14.47 9.32 11.05
C THR A 650 15.18 8.35 12.02
N ARG A 651 16.21 7.63 11.56
CA ARG A 651 17.13 6.78 12.33
C ARG A 651 18.59 7.21 12.19
N ILE A 652 18.85 8.26 11.41
CA ILE A 652 20.12 8.98 11.38
C ILE A 652 20.03 10.08 12.45
N THR A 653 21.09 10.19 13.23
CA THR A 653 21.28 11.09 14.36
C THR A 653 22.63 11.80 14.22
N ASP A 654 22.99 12.66 15.17
CA ASP A 654 24.32 13.29 15.22
C ASP A 654 25.46 12.27 15.16
N GLN A 655 25.24 11.05 15.68
CA GLN A 655 26.25 9.99 15.70
C GLN A 655 26.67 9.52 14.30
N GLY A 656 25.81 9.64 13.29
CA GLY A 656 26.13 9.34 11.90
C GLY A 656 27.07 10.37 11.26
N PHE A 657 27.05 11.61 11.75
CA PHE A 657 27.90 12.69 11.27
C PHE A 657 29.25 12.79 12.00
N VAL A 658 29.45 12.09 13.13
CA VAL A 658 30.74 12.12 13.87
C VAL A 658 31.93 11.76 12.95
N LYS A 659 31.80 10.73 12.10
CA LYS A 659 32.86 10.35 11.15
C LYS A 659 33.01 11.32 9.97
N TRP A 660 32.00 12.15 9.70
CA TRP A 660 32.11 13.22 8.70
C TRP A 660 33.01 14.36 9.22
N ALA A 661 33.06 14.60 10.53
CA ALA A 661 33.96 15.60 11.11
C ALA A 661 35.45 15.35 10.78
N ASP A 662 35.85 14.07 10.72
CA ASP A 662 37.20 13.63 10.36
C ASP A 662 37.40 13.44 8.84
N THR A 663 36.35 13.62 8.01
CA THR A 663 36.34 13.23 6.59
C THR A 663 35.81 14.35 5.69
N GLN A 664 36.67 14.93 4.85
CA GLN A 664 36.24 15.96 3.90
C GLN A 664 35.48 15.40 2.69
N PHE A 665 34.43 16.11 2.29
CA PHE A 665 33.60 15.87 1.11
C PHE A 665 33.81 16.98 0.06
N PRO A 666 34.94 17.02 -0.66
CA PRO A 666 35.32 18.16 -1.50
C PRO A 666 34.36 18.42 -2.68
N GLN A 667 33.57 17.43 -3.10
CA GLN A 667 32.63 17.53 -4.22
C GLN A 667 31.18 17.79 -3.80
N LEU A 668 30.82 17.69 -2.51
CA LEU A 668 29.43 17.72 -2.06
C LEU A 668 28.85 19.14 -2.10
N LYS A 669 28.00 19.38 -3.11
CA LYS A 669 27.38 20.69 -3.40
C LYS A 669 25.91 20.78 -3.00
N ALA A 670 25.24 19.65 -2.79
CA ALA A 670 23.84 19.64 -2.37
C ALA A 670 23.53 18.54 -1.34
N LEU A 671 22.91 18.92 -0.23
CA LEU A 671 22.48 18.00 0.83
C LEU A 671 21.04 18.30 1.27
N ASN A 672 20.20 17.26 1.27
CA ASN A 672 18.82 17.34 1.77
C ASN A 672 18.63 16.49 3.03
N LEU A 673 18.37 17.17 4.15
CA LEU A 673 18.12 16.62 5.49
C LEU A 673 16.65 16.83 5.93
N THR A 674 15.73 17.18 5.03
CA THR A 674 14.32 17.47 5.36
C THR A 674 13.68 16.39 6.23
N ASP A 675 12.94 16.76 7.27
CA ASP A 675 12.24 15.85 8.23
C ASP A 675 13.19 14.82 8.89
N CYS A 676 14.47 15.16 9.07
CA CYS A 676 15.43 14.42 9.91
C CYS A 676 15.39 14.95 11.35
N SER A 677 14.24 14.77 12.01
CA SER A 677 13.88 15.34 13.33
C SER A 677 14.75 14.92 14.53
N PHE A 678 15.77 14.07 14.34
CA PHE A 678 16.72 13.63 15.37
C PHE A 678 18.14 14.19 15.16
N LEU A 679 18.32 15.16 14.26
CA LEU A 679 19.56 15.92 14.11
C LEU A 679 19.52 17.18 14.97
N THR A 680 20.59 17.42 15.72
CA THR A 680 20.82 18.65 16.51
C THR A 680 21.92 19.50 15.88
N ASP A 681 22.19 20.64 16.49
CA ASP A 681 23.29 21.55 16.12
C ASP A 681 24.65 20.84 16.00
N GLN A 682 24.84 19.72 16.70
CA GLN A 682 26.04 18.90 16.64
C GLN A 682 26.23 18.22 15.26
N ALA A 683 25.16 17.71 14.63
CA ALA A 683 25.23 17.21 13.25
C ALA A 683 25.59 18.32 12.26
N ILE A 684 25.07 19.53 12.48
CA ILE A 684 25.32 20.69 11.61
C ILE A 684 26.78 21.17 11.76
N SER A 685 27.31 21.21 12.99
CA SER A 685 28.73 21.49 13.24
C SER A 685 29.64 20.49 12.52
N HIS A 686 29.35 19.19 12.60
CA HIS A 686 30.10 18.15 11.90
C HIS A 686 29.97 18.25 10.37
N LEU A 687 28.77 18.52 9.84
CA LEU A 687 28.53 18.76 8.42
C LEU A 687 29.37 19.94 7.90
N VAL A 688 29.39 21.06 8.63
CA VAL A 688 30.13 22.27 8.25
C VAL A 688 31.64 22.01 8.18
N SER A 689 32.21 21.21 9.09
CA SER A 689 33.61 20.77 8.99
C SER A 689 33.88 19.80 7.83
N ALA A 690 32.86 19.02 7.42
CA ALA A 690 33.01 17.99 6.40
C ALA A 690 32.89 18.52 4.96
N ALA A 691 31.93 19.42 4.70
CA ALA A 691 31.51 19.82 3.36
C ALA A 691 31.59 21.36 3.16
N PRO A 692 32.79 21.95 3.10
CA PRO A 692 32.95 23.41 2.99
C PRO A 692 32.43 23.99 1.66
N ASN A 693 32.34 23.17 0.60
CA ASN A 693 31.89 23.57 -0.74
C ASN A 693 30.37 23.39 -0.95
N LEU A 694 29.58 23.34 0.13
CA LEU A 694 28.16 23.01 0.08
C LEU A 694 27.32 24.20 -0.41
N ASN A 695 26.97 24.21 -1.69
CA ASN A 695 26.16 25.27 -2.31
C ASN A 695 24.68 25.25 -1.92
N ARG A 696 24.09 24.08 -1.60
CA ARG A 696 22.67 23.92 -1.29
C ARG A 696 22.44 23.04 -0.07
N LEU A 697 21.66 23.54 0.89
CA LEU A 697 21.29 22.81 2.09
C LEU A 697 19.79 22.93 2.37
N SER A 698 19.14 21.80 2.62
CA SER A 698 17.76 21.77 3.13
C SER A 698 17.71 21.10 4.50
N LEU A 699 17.25 21.87 5.49
CA LEU A 699 17.02 21.49 6.89
C LEU A 699 15.52 21.47 7.22
N SER A 700 14.62 21.63 6.23
CA SER A 700 13.18 21.80 6.44
C SER A 700 12.59 20.77 7.42
N PHE A 701 11.77 21.21 8.37
CA PHE A 701 11.22 20.39 9.48
C PHE A 701 12.25 19.74 10.45
N CYS A 702 13.52 20.17 10.50
CA CYS A 702 14.47 19.73 11.53
C CYS A 702 14.20 20.44 12.87
N CYS A 703 13.13 20.04 13.56
CA CYS A 703 12.61 20.71 14.76
C CYS A 703 13.52 20.69 16.01
N ALA A 704 14.63 19.92 16.00
CA ALA A 704 15.58 19.81 17.11
C ALA A 704 16.80 20.75 16.98
N LEU A 705 16.88 21.55 15.91
CA LEU A 705 17.91 22.55 15.70
C LEU A 705 17.60 23.86 16.46
N SER A 706 18.65 24.57 16.89
CA SER A 706 18.59 25.89 17.54
C SER A 706 19.21 27.00 16.66
N ASP A 707 19.17 28.25 17.14
CA ASP A 707 19.80 29.39 16.44
C ASP A 707 21.27 29.12 16.09
N SER A 708 21.99 28.41 16.98
CA SER A 708 23.41 28.09 16.80
C SER A 708 23.70 27.10 15.66
N ALA A 709 22.72 26.31 15.22
CA ALA A 709 22.85 25.52 13.99
C ALA A 709 22.95 26.44 12.75
N ILE A 710 22.09 27.46 12.68
CA ILE A 710 22.03 28.40 11.56
C ILE A 710 23.23 29.36 11.61
N GLU A 711 23.66 29.79 12.79
CA GLU A 711 24.92 30.54 12.98
C GLU A 711 26.14 29.70 12.54
N GLY A 712 26.14 28.38 12.75
CA GLY A 712 27.19 27.49 12.26
C GLY A 712 27.36 27.50 10.74
N LEU A 713 26.26 27.67 9.99
CA LEU A 713 26.26 27.69 8.52
C LEU A 713 27.03 28.89 7.93
N ILE A 714 27.29 29.95 8.71
CA ILE A 714 28.10 31.10 8.29
C ILE A 714 29.48 30.67 7.78
N SER A 715 30.01 29.54 8.28
CA SER A 715 31.32 29.00 7.91
C SER A 715 31.33 28.28 6.54
N LEU A 716 30.21 28.25 5.81
CA LEU A 716 30.11 27.70 4.45
C LEU A 716 30.19 28.84 3.41
N PRO A 717 31.36 29.13 2.82
CA PRO A 717 31.55 30.30 1.94
C PRO A 717 30.81 30.23 0.59
N GLU A 718 30.33 29.04 0.22
CA GLU A 718 29.71 28.74 -1.08
C GLU A 718 28.18 28.59 -1.01
N LEU A 719 27.57 28.70 0.17
CA LEU A 719 26.16 28.40 0.41
C LEU A 719 25.22 29.44 -0.24
N LYS A 720 24.47 29.02 -1.25
CA LYS A 720 23.64 29.88 -2.11
C LYS A 720 22.14 29.65 -1.94
N ASP A 721 21.74 28.39 -1.68
CA ASP A 721 20.35 28.03 -1.42
C ASP A 721 20.21 27.38 -0.04
N LEU A 722 19.45 28.02 0.86
CA LEU A 722 19.12 27.47 2.18
C LEU A 722 17.59 27.34 2.35
N ASP A 723 17.14 26.11 2.63
CA ASP A 723 15.78 25.84 3.08
C ASP A 723 15.78 25.43 4.55
N ALA A 724 15.36 26.36 5.41
CA ALA A 724 15.13 26.15 6.84
C ALA A 724 13.63 26.27 7.20
N SER A 725 12.73 25.99 6.25
CA SER A 725 11.30 26.11 6.47
C SER A 725 10.78 25.21 7.60
N PHE A 726 9.81 25.72 8.35
CA PHE A 726 9.22 25.11 9.55
C PHE A 726 10.21 24.77 10.68
N CYS A 727 11.46 25.25 10.62
CA CYS A 727 12.47 25.09 11.69
C CYS A 727 12.24 26.14 12.80
N GLY A 728 11.05 26.11 13.40
CA GLY A 728 10.58 27.15 14.34
C GLY A 728 11.41 27.33 15.61
N ALA A 729 12.31 26.40 15.93
CA ALA A 729 13.28 26.54 17.02
C ALA A 729 14.64 27.13 16.55
N ALA A 730 15.02 26.96 15.28
CA ALA A 730 16.33 27.33 14.75
C ALA A 730 16.38 28.69 14.04
N VAL A 731 15.24 29.16 13.53
CA VAL A 731 15.18 30.35 12.68
C VAL A 731 14.50 31.49 13.42
N SER A 732 15.27 32.53 13.74
CA SER A 732 14.84 33.73 14.44
C SER A 732 15.44 35.00 13.82
N ASP A 733 14.97 36.17 14.27
CA ASP A 733 15.55 37.48 13.90
C ASP A 733 17.04 37.62 14.22
N VAL A 734 17.58 36.79 15.12
CA VAL A 734 19.01 36.78 15.49
C VAL A 734 19.79 35.89 14.53
N SER A 735 19.36 34.63 14.34
CA SER A 735 20.10 33.69 13.48
C SER A 735 20.07 34.09 12.00
N ILE A 736 18.96 34.67 11.51
CA ILE A 736 18.92 35.23 10.15
C ILE A 736 19.79 36.48 10.00
N ARG A 737 19.94 37.31 11.04
CA ARG A 737 20.88 38.44 11.01
C ARG A 737 22.33 37.98 11.04
N ALA A 738 22.67 36.98 11.85
CA ALA A 738 24.00 36.41 11.86
C ALA A 738 24.37 35.82 10.48
N LEU A 739 23.42 35.12 9.85
CA LEU A 739 23.56 34.55 8.51
C LEU A 739 23.73 35.62 7.41
N LEU A 740 22.79 36.57 7.31
CA LEU A 740 22.75 37.57 6.23
C LEU A 740 23.79 38.70 6.37
N ASN A 741 24.19 39.06 7.59
CA ASN A 741 25.22 40.08 7.83
C ASN A 741 26.63 39.46 7.99
N SER A 742 26.81 38.21 7.57
CA SER A 742 28.12 37.56 7.59
C SER A 742 29.03 38.09 6.49
N ASN A 743 30.32 38.27 6.79
CA ASN A 743 31.33 38.68 5.80
C ASN A 743 31.82 37.51 4.93
N SER A 744 30.93 36.55 4.61
CA SER A 744 31.23 35.48 3.66
C SER A 744 31.32 36.03 2.23
N ILE A 745 32.16 35.40 1.41
CA ILE A 745 32.63 35.98 0.14
C ILE A 745 31.53 36.07 -0.91
N GLU A 746 30.55 35.15 -0.88
CA GLU A 746 29.37 35.20 -1.73
C GLU A 746 28.09 35.22 -0.88
N PRO A 747 27.09 36.05 -1.23
CA PRO A 747 25.82 36.11 -0.52
C PRO A 747 24.90 34.94 -0.87
N ILE A 748 23.95 34.64 0.03
CA ILE A 748 22.86 33.70 -0.24
C ILE A 748 21.95 34.27 -1.35
N ASN A 749 21.61 33.45 -2.34
CA ASN A 749 20.69 33.81 -3.42
C ASN A 749 19.23 33.45 -3.07
N SER A 750 19.02 32.32 -2.41
CA SER A 750 17.69 31.75 -2.14
C SER A 750 17.54 31.36 -0.68
N LEU A 751 16.56 31.96 0.00
CA LEU A 751 16.27 31.73 1.41
C LEU A 751 14.81 31.31 1.61
N ASN A 752 14.57 30.05 1.95
CA ASN A 752 13.25 29.56 2.36
C ASN A 752 13.17 29.41 3.88
N ILE A 753 12.37 30.29 4.51
CA ILE A 753 12.14 30.36 5.95
C ILE A 753 10.63 30.29 6.27
N ARG A 754 9.83 29.75 5.34
CA ARG A 754 8.39 29.55 5.44
C ARG A 754 7.98 28.93 6.79
N GLY A 755 6.94 29.47 7.41
CA GLY A 755 6.34 28.91 8.63
C GLY A 755 7.18 29.04 9.90
N CYS A 756 8.29 29.77 9.88
CA CYS A 756 9.13 29.97 11.07
C CYS A 756 8.51 31.01 12.01
N VAL A 757 8.22 30.60 13.25
CA VAL A 757 7.39 31.37 14.19
C VAL A 757 8.14 32.39 15.03
N ARG A 758 9.48 32.31 15.08
CA ARG A 758 10.36 33.24 15.83
C ARG A 758 10.89 34.41 14.97
N ILE A 759 10.34 34.60 13.77
CA ILE A 759 10.70 35.70 12.85
C ILE A 759 9.64 36.80 12.93
N THR A 760 10.08 38.05 13.06
CA THR A 760 9.24 39.24 13.15
C THR A 760 9.60 40.28 12.09
N ASP A 761 8.86 41.41 12.06
CA ASP A 761 9.18 42.59 11.25
C ASP A 761 10.62 43.11 11.48
N VAL A 762 11.28 42.79 12.60
CA VAL A 762 12.69 43.16 12.85
C VAL A 762 13.64 42.48 11.86
N CYS A 763 13.34 41.25 11.41
CA CYS A 763 14.11 40.57 10.37
C CYS A 763 14.03 41.28 9.01
N VAL A 764 12.95 42.04 8.74
CA VAL A 764 12.74 42.69 7.45
C VAL A 764 13.75 43.80 7.20
N ASN A 765 14.12 44.58 8.22
CA ASN A 765 15.19 45.58 8.10
C ASN A 765 16.52 44.92 7.70
N THR A 766 16.88 43.82 8.36
CA THR A 766 18.09 43.04 8.06
C THR A 766 18.06 42.46 6.63
N ILE A 767 16.91 41.98 6.14
CA ILE A 767 16.74 41.52 4.75
C ILE A 767 16.95 42.67 3.75
N LEU A 768 16.49 43.89 4.08
CA LEU A 768 16.69 45.09 3.25
C LEU A 768 18.16 45.59 3.29
N GLU A 769 18.85 45.41 4.41
CA GLU A 769 20.27 45.75 4.60
C GLU A 769 21.21 44.79 3.85
N SER A 770 20.86 43.50 3.77
CA SER A 770 21.74 42.43 3.27
C SER A 770 22.03 42.42 1.76
N GLY A 771 21.30 43.21 0.96
CA GLY A 771 21.43 43.24 -0.50
C GLY A 771 20.52 42.24 -1.23
N LYS A 772 20.73 42.07 -2.53
CA LYS A 772 19.75 41.43 -3.42
C LYS A 772 19.67 39.91 -3.25
N LEU A 773 18.49 39.44 -2.85
CA LEU A 773 18.09 38.03 -2.90
C LEU A 773 17.38 37.72 -4.23
N GLU A 774 17.70 36.59 -4.86
CA GLU A 774 16.95 36.10 -6.01
C GLU A 774 15.59 35.54 -5.56
N SER A 775 15.54 34.78 -4.46
CA SER A 775 14.28 34.31 -3.89
C SER A 775 14.24 34.37 -2.36
N LEU A 776 13.09 34.75 -1.84
CA LEU A 776 12.78 34.74 -0.40
C LEU A 776 11.38 34.16 -0.19
N ASN A 777 11.27 33.14 0.66
CA ASN A 777 9.98 32.58 1.07
C ASN A 777 9.75 32.78 2.58
N ILE A 778 8.86 33.73 2.89
CA ILE A 778 8.38 34.11 4.23
C ILE A 778 6.88 33.82 4.39
N SER A 779 6.31 32.97 3.53
CA SER A 779 4.92 32.55 3.64
C SER A 779 4.66 31.83 4.96
N GLN A 780 3.45 31.96 5.51
CA GLN A 780 3.03 31.35 6.77
C GLN A 780 3.84 31.74 8.03
N CYS A 781 4.82 32.66 7.95
CA CYS A 781 5.46 33.24 9.14
C CYS A 781 4.49 34.22 9.83
N PRO A 782 4.03 33.94 11.08
CA PRO A 782 2.96 34.70 11.72
C PRO A 782 3.42 36.03 12.34
N GLY A 783 4.70 36.18 12.64
CA GLY A 783 5.27 37.40 13.22
C GLY A 783 5.60 38.51 12.22
N ILE A 784 5.49 38.23 10.91
CA ILE A 784 5.78 39.21 9.85
C ILE A 784 4.47 39.79 9.32
N SER A 785 4.29 41.10 9.49
CA SER A 785 3.09 41.84 9.15
C SER A 785 2.89 42.01 7.64
N LEU A 786 1.64 42.28 7.23
CA LEU A 786 1.29 42.60 5.85
C LEU A 786 2.03 43.84 5.34
N GLY A 787 2.27 44.83 6.22
CA GLY A 787 3.03 46.03 5.90
C GLY A 787 4.48 45.72 5.56
N ALA A 788 5.17 44.97 6.42
CA ALA A 788 6.57 44.62 6.19
C ALA A 788 6.76 43.72 4.96
N LYS A 789 5.81 42.81 4.68
CA LYS A 789 5.76 42.03 3.43
C LYS A 789 5.62 42.92 2.19
N GLN A 790 4.83 43.99 2.27
CA GLN A 790 4.71 44.98 1.21
C GLN A 790 5.99 45.81 1.05
N THR A 791 6.65 46.22 2.15
CA THR A 791 7.94 46.93 2.11
C THR A 791 9.03 46.12 1.39
N ILE A 792 9.14 44.81 1.65
CA ILE A 792 10.08 43.94 0.91
C ILE A 792 9.76 43.97 -0.59
N LYS A 793 8.48 43.82 -0.96
CA LYS A 793 8.04 43.81 -2.36
C LYS A 793 8.30 45.13 -3.09
N GLU A 794 8.13 46.26 -2.41
CA GLU A 794 8.35 47.60 -2.96
C GLU A 794 9.83 47.98 -3.04
N SER A 795 10.68 47.41 -2.20
CA SER A 795 12.12 47.70 -2.17
C SER A 795 12.89 47.27 -3.44
N GLY A 796 12.38 46.29 -4.20
CA GLY A 796 13.10 45.67 -5.31
C GLY A 796 14.36 44.87 -4.90
N VAL A 797 14.55 44.62 -3.60
CA VAL A 797 15.69 43.84 -3.06
C VAL A 797 15.51 42.34 -3.31
N VAL A 798 14.28 41.83 -3.26
CA VAL A 798 13.96 40.43 -3.57
C VAL A 798 13.36 40.34 -4.97
N HIS A 799 13.93 39.50 -5.86
CA HIS A 799 13.38 39.30 -7.21
C HIS A 799 12.11 38.41 -7.19
N HIS A 800 12.15 37.25 -6.54
CA HIS A 800 10.99 36.37 -6.35
C HIS A 800 10.64 36.20 -4.87
N LEU A 801 9.74 37.06 -4.39
CA LEU A 801 9.14 36.97 -3.05
C LEU A 801 7.96 36.00 -3.03
N VAL A 802 7.87 35.18 -1.99
CA VAL A 802 6.70 34.36 -1.63
C VAL A 802 6.36 34.64 -0.15
N ALA A 803 5.15 35.15 0.14
CA ALA A 803 4.82 35.77 1.43
C ALA A 803 3.38 35.49 1.90
#